data_AF-A0A1B0CA60-F1
#
_entry.id   AF-A0A1B0CA60-F1
#
_cell.length_a   1.000
_cell.length_b   1.000
_cell.length_c   1.000
_cell.angle_alpha   90.00
_cell.angle_beta   90.00
_cell.angle_gamma   90.00
#
_symmetry.space_group_name_H-M   'P 1'
#
loop_
_entity.id
_entity.type
_entity.pdbx_description
1 polymer ?
#
loop_
_entity_poly.entity_id
_entity_poly.type
_entity_poly.pdbx_seq_one_letter_code
_entity_poly.pdbx_strand_id
1 'polypeptide(L)'
;MELELTRVDYLDVGVIIPHCMKLIPAEMPKYQQKLIIGDQEGVIQLISSKKDEIQVHFKTLPGPKVTSVQLGGAPGTLADKMFVAMENKVHGFSKKGKMFLSFDTNLTESIKSMFVSGADLLVCGNHVYNHYRDCKDVGSYLCGDTIVDVVALCPNNSNRIITILACSGRVLRILEHCRVRQTIELNSVPTIMHVPKGLGDKLICGFSDGKVILYKIGHFSMEVSEEVLVDDAEHSSAVSCINTFDLTGDGKEELILGRRDGTLQIYSMKSEDNEIDLESRQLFIENYNESISSVQGGTFAAVGYAEVVVCTYTGRIFGLTTQCVARSISDNQNSGTMDFPNDTNLRIARLRSEIAELESRVAREREKYQQSTQAMSSGLSAIPMLNNIPKIPIMELELTRVDYLDVGVIIPHCMKLIPAEMPKYQQKLIIGDQEGVIQLISSKKDEIQVHFKTLPGPKVTSVQLGGAPGTLADKMFVAMENKVHGFSKKGKMFLSFDTNLTESIKSMFVCGADLLVCGNHVYNHYRDCKDVGSYLCGDTIVDVVALCPNNSNRIITILACSGRVLRILEHCRVRQTIELNSVPTIMHVPKGLGDKLICGFSDGKVILYKIGHFSMEVSEEVLVDDAEHSSAVSCINTFDLTGDGKEELILGRRDGTLQIYSMKSEDNEIDLESRQLFIENYNESISSVQGGTFAAVGYAEVVVCTYTGRIFGLTTQCVARSISDNQNSGTMNFPNDTNLRIARLRSEIAELESRVAREREKYQQSTQAMSSGLSAIPMLNMVLCREDASYDLSIEIPASIEYILLQSDVPLELLDVEKNTAVVSFSECNPLSGNCLLATYRCQLNTSRVDLKIRTIEGQHGTLQAFITPVLQPKCSQLREYPIKPLSLHVRTHKFDETRPYSSLTLRGAFSLSEMHSWISHCVPEIPEKLSSGDTSVLTFENVLIGSLLRCEYKKGEAEFRSDNISTISIIKDVLTREITKKRIKLEISTDMNPSCIGHILKLIEPVLVRHIKMSRDHKLLQALLELDIRGEDDLGVLCKEWREIYMNQKEITQSVGKDRVLVDRFHGFLTDLFIDWNKFRGSNVKSKLQQFVQLLENYDHEAVLQFFGVRNESG
;
A
#
# COMPACT_ATOMS: atom_id res chain seq x y z
N MET A 1 -33.55 3.23 -36.15
CA MET A 1 -33.57 4.52 -35.44
C MET A 1 -32.82 4.32 -34.14
N GLU A 2 -32.02 5.28 -33.70
CA GLU A 2 -31.52 5.29 -32.32
C GLU A 2 -32.72 5.48 -31.38
N LEU A 3 -32.74 4.77 -30.26
CA LEU A 3 -33.80 4.89 -29.27
C LEU A 3 -33.52 6.15 -28.45
N GLU A 4 -34.41 7.15 -28.50
CA GLU A 4 -34.36 8.29 -27.61
C GLU A 4 -35.11 7.96 -26.31
N LEU A 5 -34.38 7.89 -25.20
CA LEU A 5 -34.94 7.61 -23.88
C LEU A 5 -34.73 8.81 -22.96
N THR A 6 -35.75 9.17 -22.19
CA THR A 6 -35.65 10.22 -21.17
C THR A 6 -35.48 9.60 -19.79
N ARG A 7 -34.48 10.06 -19.03
CA ARG A 7 -34.26 9.63 -17.65
C ARG A 7 -35.24 10.27 -16.68
N VAL A 8 -35.81 9.45 -15.80
CA VAL A 8 -36.68 9.85 -14.68
C VAL A 8 -36.18 9.16 -13.41
N ASP A 9 -35.69 9.92 -12.44
CA ASP A 9 -35.25 9.36 -11.16
C ASP A 9 -36.47 9.06 -10.26
N TYR A 10 -36.51 7.87 -9.64
CA TYR A 10 -37.65 7.44 -8.83
C TYR A 10 -37.37 7.52 -7.33
N LEU A 11 -36.39 6.76 -6.83
CA LEU A 11 -36.02 6.73 -5.42
C LEU A 11 -34.68 6.03 -5.19
N ASP A 12 -34.11 6.26 -4.00
CA ASP A 12 -32.93 5.55 -3.51
C ASP A 12 -33.33 4.52 -2.43
N VAL A 13 -32.79 3.31 -2.54
CA VAL A 13 -32.91 2.20 -1.56
C VAL A 13 -31.52 1.83 -1.02
N GLY A 14 -31.46 0.88 -0.08
CA GLY A 14 -30.18 0.31 0.35
C GLY A 14 -29.44 -0.39 -0.80
N VAL A 15 -28.20 -0.79 -0.56
CA VAL A 15 -27.34 -1.45 -1.57
C VAL A 15 -28.03 -2.68 -2.15
N ILE A 16 -28.01 -2.83 -3.48
CA ILE A 16 -28.67 -3.93 -4.20
C ILE A 16 -27.63 -4.75 -4.94
N ILE A 17 -27.72 -6.07 -4.78
CA ILE A 17 -26.96 -7.03 -5.59
C ILE A 17 -27.82 -7.53 -6.77
N PRO A 18 -27.20 -8.12 -7.80
CA PRO A 18 -27.94 -8.73 -8.89
C PRO A 18 -29.04 -9.70 -8.42
N HIS A 19 -30.11 -9.80 -9.21
CA HIS A 19 -31.31 -10.59 -8.93
C HIS A 19 -32.25 -10.07 -7.81
N CYS A 20 -31.99 -8.94 -7.17
CA CYS A 20 -32.83 -8.45 -6.06
C CYS A 20 -33.89 -7.39 -6.42
N MET A 21 -34.14 -7.15 -7.71
CA MET A 21 -35.19 -6.24 -8.19
C MET A 21 -36.01 -6.89 -9.32
N LYS A 22 -37.35 -6.86 -9.22
CA LYS A 22 -38.27 -7.40 -10.24
C LYS A 22 -39.50 -6.50 -10.45
N LEU A 23 -39.95 -6.36 -11.71
CA LEU A 23 -41.25 -5.78 -12.02
C LEU A 23 -42.35 -6.85 -11.99
N ILE A 24 -43.38 -6.62 -11.18
CA ILE A 24 -44.55 -7.50 -11.10
C ILE A 24 -45.39 -7.31 -12.37
N PRO A 25 -45.73 -8.39 -13.11
CA PRO A 25 -46.58 -8.31 -14.28
C PRO A 25 -47.93 -7.62 -13.98
N ALA A 26 -48.54 -7.00 -15.00
CA ALA A 26 -49.87 -6.41 -14.91
C ALA A 26 -50.88 -7.28 -15.69
N GLU A 27 -52.16 -7.23 -15.32
CA GLU A 27 -53.23 -8.04 -15.94
C GLU A 27 -53.47 -7.67 -17.41
N MET A 28 -53.20 -6.44 -17.81
CA MET A 28 -53.30 -5.98 -19.19
C MET A 28 -51.97 -5.36 -19.67
N PRO A 29 -51.62 -5.50 -20.96
CA PRO A 29 -50.46 -4.82 -21.54
C PRO A 29 -50.54 -3.31 -21.31
N LYS A 30 -49.38 -2.67 -21.03
CA LYS A 30 -49.24 -1.22 -20.80
C LYS A 30 -49.93 -0.67 -19.55
N TYR A 31 -50.44 -1.52 -18.66
CA TYR A 31 -50.85 -1.11 -17.32
C TYR A 31 -49.65 -0.92 -16.40
N GLN A 32 -49.81 -0.01 -15.45
CA GLN A 32 -48.79 0.30 -14.46
C GLN A 32 -48.43 -0.91 -13.60
N GLN A 33 -47.14 -1.26 -13.61
CA GLN A 33 -46.56 -2.35 -12.85
C GLN A 33 -46.09 -1.88 -11.48
N LYS A 34 -45.81 -2.83 -10.60
CA LYS A 34 -45.21 -2.58 -9.29
C LYS A 34 -43.79 -3.12 -9.26
N LEU A 35 -42.89 -2.43 -8.59
CA LEU A 35 -41.49 -2.83 -8.46
C LEU A 35 -41.26 -3.40 -7.06
N ILE A 36 -40.80 -4.65 -6.98
CA ILE A 36 -40.35 -5.26 -5.73
C ILE A 36 -38.83 -5.22 -5.67
N ILE A 37 -38.33 -4.83 -4.51
CA ILE A 37 -36.92 -4.58 -4.25
C ILE A 37 -36.55 -5.23 -2.92
N GLY A 38 -35.40 -5.90 -2.87
CA GLY A 38 -34.76 -6.34 -1.62
C GLY A 38 -33.33 -5.83 -1.55
N ASP A 39 -32.94 -5.24 -0.43
CA ASP A 39 -31.57 -4.72 -0.24
C ASP A 39 -30.70 -5.60 0.66
N GLN A 40 -29.42 -5.23 0.78
CA GLN A 40 -28.47 -5.95 1.62
C GLN A 40 -28.74 -5.83 3.13
N GLU A 41 -29.56 -4.87 3.56
CA GLU A 41 -30.00 -4.69 4.95
C GLU A 41 -31.24 -5.56 5.27
N GLY A 42 -31.64 -6.44 4.34
CA GLY A 42 -32.79 -7.32 4.51
C GLY A 42 -34.14 -6.62 4.38
N VAL A 43 -34.15 -5.38 3.90
CA VAL A 43 -35.38 -4.61 3.73
C VAL A 43 -35.99 -4.95 2.37
N ILE A 44 -37.26 -5.35 2.40
CA ILE A 44 -38.07 -5.62 1.21
C ILE A 44 -39.09 -4.49 1.06
N GLN A 45 -39.13 -3.89 -0.12
CA GLN A 45 -40.02 -2.78 -0.43
C GLN A 45 -40.77 -3.02 -1.74
N LEU A 46 -42.10 -2.85 -1.70
CA LEU A 46 -42.95 -2.86 -2.90
C LEU A 46 -43.41 -1.43 -3.20
N ILE A 47 -43.12 -0.94 -4.39
CA ILE A 47 -43.47 0.42 -4.82
C ILE A 47 -44.30 0.44 -6.11
N SER A 48 -45.02 1.53 -6.34
CA SER A 48 -45.61 1.89 -7.64
C SER A 48 -45.56 3.41 -7.81
N SER A 49 -45.50 3.90 -9.04
CA SER A 49 -45.80 5.32 -9.29
C SER A 49 -47.31 5.56 -9.30
N LYS A 50 -47.78 6.77 -8.98
CA LYS A 50 -49.16 7.23 -9.20
C LYS A 50 -49.16 8.76 -9.27
N LYS A 51 -49.60 9.33 -10.39
CA LYS A 51 -49.54 10.79 -10.65
C LYS A 51 -48.13 11.37 -10.48
N ASP A 52 -47.14 10.70 -11.06
CA ASP A 52 -45.71 11.09 -11.01
C ASP A 52 -45.08 11.10 -9.60
N GLU A 53 -45.78 10.58 -8.58
CA GLU A 53 -45.25 10.35 -7.24
C GLU A 53 -45.08 8.85 -6.95
N ILE A 54 -43.99 8.49 -6.27
CA ILE A 54 -43.76 7.12 -5.84
C ILE A 54 -44.56 6.81 -4.57
N GLN A 55 -45.34 5.72 -4.62
CA GLN A 55 -46.10 5.16 -3.50
C GLN A 55 -45.48 3.86 -3.03
N VAL A 56 -45.21 3.77 -1.72
CA VAL A 56 -44.74 2.56 -1.06
C VAL A 56 -45.94 1.77 -0.54
N HIS A 57 -46.14 0.55 -1.05
CA HIS A 57 -47.24 -0.35 -0.62
C HIS A 57 -46.91 -1.04 0.70
N PHE A 58 -45.68 -1.52 0.85
CA PHE A 58 -45.14 -1.98 2.12
C PHE A 58 -43.61 -1.89 2.11
N LYS A 59 -43.04 -1.83 3.31
CA LYS A 59 -41.62 -1.90 3.59
C LYS A 59 -41.44 -2.78 4.83
N THR A 60 -40.62 -3.82 4.75
CA THR A 60 -40.32 -4.66 5.93
C THR A 60 -39.33 -3.97 6.85
N LEU A 61 -39.21 -4.47 8.09
CA LEU A 61 -38.10 -4.10 8.96
C LEU A 61 -36.79 -4.69 8.40
N PRO A 62 -35.63 -4.11 8.76
CA PRO A 62 -34.32 -4.68 8.44
C PRO A 62 -34.18 -6.12 8.95
N GLY A 63 -33.39 -6.91 8.25
CA GLY A 63 -33.21 -8.33 8.51
C GLY A 63 -31.96 -8.88 7.83
N PRO A 64 -31.84 -10.20 7.67
CA PRO A 64 -30.72 -10.78 6.95
C PRO A 64 -30.72 -10.36 5.46
N LYS A 65 -29.53 -10.22 4.88
CA LYS A 65 -29.31 -9.79 3.50
C LYS A 65 -30.20 -10.52 2.49
N VAL A 66 -30.88 -9.75 1.64
CA VAL A 66 -31.57 -10.30 0.47
C VAL A 66 -30.55 -10.67 -0.60
N THR A 67 -30.54 -11.94 -0.99
CA THR A 67 -29.64 -12.44 -2.03
C THR A 67 -30.32 -12.66 -3.37
N SER A 68 -31.64 -12.81 -3.39
CA SER A 68 -32.39 -12.96 -4.65
C SER A 68 -33.89 -12.69 -4.44
N VAL A 69 -34.52 -12.13 -5.47
CA VAL A 69 -35.97 -11.90 -5.56
C VAL A 69 -36.49 -12.52 -6.84
N GLN A 70 -37.47 -13.41 -6.72
CA GLN A 70 -38.16 -14.03 -7.86
C GLN A 70 -39.67 -13.87 -7.74
N LEU A 71 -40.32 -13.83 -8.89
CA LEU A 71 -41.77 -13.82 -8.99
C LEU A 71 -42.27 -15.23 -9.30
N GLY A 72 -43.34 -15.64 -8.64
CA GLY A 72 -43.97 -16.94 -8.85
C GLY A 72 -45.49 -16.84 -8.87
N GLY A 73 -46.11 -17.88 -9.41
CA GLY A 73 -47.56 -18.01 -9.55
C GLY A 73 -47.90 -19.44 -9.95
N ALA A 74 -49.18 -19.81 -9.87
CA ALA A 74 -49.62 -21.09 -10.40
C ALA A 74 -49.40 -21.12 -11.92
N PRO A 75 -49.06 -22.26 -12.53
CA PRO A 75 -48.91 -22.37 -13.97
C PRO A 75 -50.14 -21.82 -14.69
N GLY A 76 -49.93 -20.95 -15.70
CA GLY A 76 -51.02 -20.29 -16.44
C GLY A 76 -51.69 -19.11 -15.72
N THR A 77 -51.26 -18.75 -14.52
CA THR A 77 -51.71 -17.54 -13.81
C THR A 77 -50.61 -16.47 -13.79
N LEU A 78 -50.99 -15.23 -13.50
CA LEU A 78 -50.06 -14.12 -13.41
C LEU A 78 -49.07 -14.35 -12.24
N ALA A 79 -47.77 -14.22 -12.51
CA ALA A 79 -46.71 -14.41 -11.50
C ALA A 79 -46.66 -13.23 -10.53
N ASP A 80 -47.50 -13.29 -9.50
CA ASP A 80 -47.87 -12.14 -8.68
C ASP A 80 -47.48 -12.28 -7.19
N LYS A 81 -46.88 -13.43 -6.84
CA LYS A 81 -46.29 -13.71 -5.55
C LYS A 81 -44.80 -13.46 -5.58
N MET A 82 -44.27 -12.84 -4.53
CA MET A 82 -42.86 -12.50 -4.42
C MET A 82 -42.16 -13.51 -3.51
N PHE A 83 -41.10 -14.14 -3.99
CA PHE A 83 -40.27 -15.04 -3.22
C PHE A 83 -38.89 -14.40 -3.04
N VAL A 84 -38.42 -14.35 -1.80
CA VAL A 84 -37.21 -13.64 -1.40
C VAL A 84 -36.29 -14.60 -0.65
N ALA A 85 -35.06 -14.74 -1.12
CA ALA A 85 -34.02 -15.51 -0.44
C ALA A 85 -33.24 -14.64 0.53
N MET A 86 -33.11 -15.13 1.77
CA MET A 86 -32.35 -14.52 2.86
C MET A 86 -31.65 -15.64 3.62
N GLU A 87 -30.32 -15.56 3.76
CA GLU A 87 -29.51 -16.66 4.31
C GLU A 87 -29.83 -18.00 3.62
N ASN A 88 -30.23 -19.03 4.36
CA ASN A 88 -30.65 -20.33 3.85
C ASN A 88 -32.18 -20.49 3.81
N LYS A 89 -32.94 -19.38 3.83
CA LYS A 89 -34.39 -19.37 3.88
C LYS A 89 -35.01 -18.69 2.66
N VAL A 90 -36.21 -19.12 2.30
CA VAL A 90 -37.05 -18.50 1.27
C VAL A 90 -38.35 -18.02 1.90
N HIS A 91 -38.61 -16.72 1.80
CA HIS A 91 -39.83 -16.07 2.29
C HIS A 91 -40.74 -15.69 1.13
N GLY A 92 -42.04 -16.00 1.23
CA GLY A 92 -43.06 -15.62 0.26
C GLY A 92 -43.93 -14.49 0.76
N PHE A 93 -44.03 -13.40 -0.01
CA PHE A 93 -44.81 -12.20 0.32
C PHE A 93 -45.93 -11.96 -0.70
N SER A 94 -47.10 -11.57 -0.19
CA SER A 94 -48.22 -11.07 -1.00
C SER A 94 -48.02 -9.60 -1.37
N LYS A 95 -48.74 -9.11 -2.40
CA LYS A 95 -48.77 -7.68 -2.79
C LYS A 95 -49.15 -6.70 -1.67
N LYS A 96 -49.72 -7.20 -0.56
CA LYS A 96 -50.08 -6.41 0.63
C LYS A 96 -49.02 -6.46 1.74
N GLY A 97 -47.86 -7.08 1.49
CA GLY A 97 -46.78 -7.23 2.47
C GLY A 97 -46.99 -8.37 3.48
N LYS A 98 -48.10 -9.12 3.42
CA LYS A 98 -48.31 -10.29 4.28
C LYS A 98 -47.42 -11.43 3.80
N MET A 99 -46.56 -11.93 4.69
CA MET A 99 -45.80 -13.16 4.50
C MET A 99 -46.77 -14.36 4.52
N PHE A 100 -46.73 -15.20 3.48
CA PHE A 100 -47.56 -16.41 3.36
C PHE A 100 -46.71 -17.70 3.34
N LEU A 101 -45.40 -17.59 3.16
CA LEU A 101 -44.46 -18.71 3.15
C LEU A 101 -43.19 -18.29 3.90
N SER A 102 -42.67 -19.20 4.71
CA SER A 102 -41.32 -19.15 5.29
C SER A 102 -40.79 -20.57 5.22
N PHE A 103 -39.81 -20.80 4.36
CA PHE A 103 -39.27 -22.11 4.08
C PHE A 103 -37.78 -22.16 4.39
N ASP A 104 -37.40 -23.03 5.31
CA ASP A 104 -36.00 -23.28 5.66
C ASP A 104 -35.46 -24.36 4.72
N THR A 105 -34.44 -24.02 3.93
CA THR A 105 -33.78 -24.99 3.05
C THR A 105 -32.77 -25.82 3.84
N ASN A 106 -32.42 -27.00 3.35
CA ASN A 106 -31.35 -27.83 3.90
C ASN A 106 -29.94 -27.44 3.41
N LEU A 107 -29.79 -26.28 2.74
CA LEU A 107 -28.49 -25.78 2.32
C LEU A 107 -27.65 -25.42 3.56
N THR A 108 -26.40 -25.88 3.57
CA THR A 108 -25.38 -25.50 4.57
C THR A 108 -24.76 -24.13 4.29
N GLU A 109 -25.06 -23.56 3.12
CA GLU A 109 -24.56 -22.29 2.63
C GLU A 109 -25.73 -21.31 2.46
N SER A 110 -25.46 -20.00 2.47
CA SER A 110 -26.49 -19.01 2.10
C SER A 110 -26.88 -19.19 0.63
N ILE A 111 -28.18 -19.10 0.35
CA ILE A 111 -28.73 -19.08 -1.01
C ILE A 111 -28.14 -17.87 -1.74
N LYS A 112 -27.47 -18.11 -2.86
CA LYS A 112 -26.84 -17.12 -3.72
C LYS A 112 -27.73 -16.76 -4.91
N SER A 113 -28.34 -17.76 -5.54
CA SER A 113 -29.34 -17.57 -6.60
C SER A 113 -30.49 -18.54 -6.41
N MET A 114 -31.66 -18.14 -6.90
CA MET A 114 -32.87 -18.95 -6.89
C MET A 114 -33.68 -18.76 -8.16
N PHE A 115 -34.44 -19.79 -8.50
CA PHE A 115 -35.40 -19.78 -9.60
C PHE A 115 -36.71 -20.44 -9.14
N VAL A 116 -37.85 -19.83 -9.48
CA VAL A 116 -39.19 -20.30 -9.09
C VAL A 116 -40.02 -20.51 -10.34
N SER A 117 -40.61 -21.70 -10.48
CA SER A 117 -41.52 -22.01 -11.59
C SER A 117 -42.60 -22.99 -11.12
N GLY A 118 -43.85 -22.51 -11.04
CA GLY A 118 -44.97 -23.31 -10.56
C GLY A 118 -44.74 -23.85 -9.15
N ALA A 119 -44.68 -25.18 -9.01
CA ALA A 119 -44.43 -25.87 -7.75
C ALA A 119 -42.93 -26.05 -7.44
N ASP A 120 -42.06 -25.76 -8.41
CA ASP A 120 -40.63 -26.02 -8.34
C ASP A 120 -39.86 -24.78 -7.84
N LEU A 121 -39.03 -24.98 -6.82
CA LEU A 121 -38.12 -24.01 -6.22
C LEU A 121 -36.69 -24.55 -6.36
N LEU A 122 -35.89 -23.87 -7.15
CA LEU A 122 -34.47 -24.18 -7.38
C LEU A 122 -33.64 -23.18 -6.61
N VAL A 123 -32.69 -23.66 -5.82
CA VAL A 123 -31.80 -22.81 -5.01
C VAL A 123 -30.36 -23.31 -5.11
N CYS A 124 -29.40 -22.39 -5.14
CA CYS A 124 -27.99 -22.74 -5.08
C CYS A 124 -27.23 -21.84 -4.10
N GLY A 125 -26.27 -22.43 -3.39
CA GLY A 125 -25.21 -21.74 -2.66
C GLY A 125 -23.98 -21.51 -3.54
N ASN A 126 -22.80 -21.55 -2.95
CA ASN A 126 -21.54 -21.53 -3.67
C ASN A 126 -21.25 -22.87 -4.33
N HIS A 127 -21.51 -24.00 -3.68
CA HIS A 127 -21.15 -25.32 -4.22
C HIS A 127 -22.32 -26.30 -4.25
N VAL A 128 -23.43 -25.98 -3.59
CA VAL A 128 -24.59 -26.89 -3.49
C VAL A 128 -25.77 -26.33 -4.27
N TYR A 129 -26.36 -27.16 -5.13
CA TYR A 129 -27.66 -26.93 -5.75
C TYR A 129 -28.69 -27.86 -5.12
N ASN A 130 -29.90 -27.34 -4.85
CA ASN A 130 -31.03 -28.13 -4.38
C ASN A 130 -32.30 -27.80 -5.17
N HIS A 131 -33.08 -28.85 -5.43
CA HIS A 131 -34.40 -28.77 -6.07
C HIS A 131 -35.47 -29.14 -5.05
N TYR A 132 -36.42 -28.24 -4.85
CA TYR A 132 -37.63 -28.48 -4.08
C TYR A 132 -38.86 -28.47 -4.98
N ARG A 133 -39.81 -29.35 -4.71
CA ARG A 133 -41.16 -29.33 -5.30
C ARG A 133 -42.19 -29.31 -4.19
N ASP A 134 -43.07 -28.31 -4.19
CA ASP A 134 -44.01 -28.06 -3.08
C ASP A 134 -43.30 -27.99 -1.71
N CYS A 135 -42.13 -27.34 -1.67
CA CYS A 135 -41.25 -27.25 -0.50
C CYS A 135 -40.78 -28.61 0.06
N LYS A 136 -40.84 -29.68 -0.75
CA LYS A 136 -40.24 -30.99 -0.43
C LYS A 136 -38.97 -31.18 -1.24
N ASP A 137 -37.93 -31.65 -0.58
CA ASP A 137 -36.64 -31.92 -1.23
C ASP A 137 -36.79 -33.04 -2.27
N VAL A 138 -36.45 -32.72 -3.52
CA VAL A 138 -36.45 -33.64 -4.67
C VAL A 138 -35.06 -34.22 -4.87
N GLY A 139 -34.01 -33.49 -4.50
CA GLY A 139 -32.63 -33.90 -4.61
C GLY A 139 -31.66 -32.72 -4.66
N SER A 140 -30.39 -33.03 -4.43
CA SER A 140 -29.29 -32.07 -4.44
C SER A 140 -28.18 -32.50 -5.39
N TYR A 141 -27.35 -31.52 -5.78
CA TYR A 141 -26.13 -31.72 -6.55
C TYR A 141 -25.00 -30.92 -5.92
N LEU A 142 -23.88 -31.58 -5.63
CA LEU A 142 -22.66 -30.94 -5.17
C LEU A 142 -21.77 -30.64 -6.38
N CYS A 143 -21.57 -29.36 -6.66
CA CYS A 143 -20.76 -28.87 -7.75
C CYS A 143 -19.30 -28.73 -7.31
N GLY A 144 -18.36 -29.24 -8.12
CA GLY A 144 -16.93 -29.07 -7.88
C GLY A 144 -16.42 -27.63 -8.13
N ASP A 145 -17.21 -26.80 -8.81
CA ASP A 145 -16.93 -25.39 -9.09
C ASP A 145 -17.89 -24.48 -8.34
N THR A 146 -17.56 -23.19 -8.21
CA THR A 146 -18.48 -22.22 -7.61
C THR A 146 -19.64 -21.93 -8.57
N ILE A 147 -20.87 -22.16 -8.12
CA ILE A 147 -22.10 -21.83 -8.83
C ILE A 147 -22.29 -20.32 -8.80
N VAL A 148 -22.53 -19.72 -9.96
CA VAL A 148 -22.75 -18.29 -10.16
C VAL A 148 -24.24 -17.99 -10.18
N ASP A 149 -24.99 -18.73 -11.00
CA ASP A 149 -26.42 -18.52 -11.21
C ASP A 149 -27.13 -19.84 -11.55
N VAL A 150 -28.46 -19.89 -11.35
CA VAL A 150 -29.32 -21.04 -11.64
C VAL A 150 -30.58 -20.59 -12.38
N VAL A 151 -30.89 -21.26 -13.48
CA VAL A 151 -32.12 -21.05 -14.24
C VAL A 151 -32.70 -22.39 -14.67
N ALA A 152 -33.96 -22.37 -15.13
CA ALA A 152 -34.55 -23.53 -15.76
C ALA A 152 -35.30 -23.21 -17.05
N LEU A 153 -35.23 -24.17 -17.97
CA LEU A 153 -35.99 -24.18 -19.21
C LEU A 153 -37.23 -25.08 -19.04
N CYS A 154 -38.39 -24.57 -19.47
CA CYS A 154 -39.68 -25.27 -19.47
C CYS A 154 -40.22 -25.40 -20.90
N PRO A 155 -39.72 -26.35 -21.70
CA PRO A 155 -40.13 -26.51 -23.09
C PRO A 155 -41.61 -26.94 -23.22
N ASN A 156 -42.34 -26.24 -24.09
CA ASN A 156 -43.73 -26.53 -24.52
C ASN A 156 -44.78 -26.67 -23.40
N ASN A 157 -44.67 -25.93 -22.29
CA ASN A 157 -45.55 -26.12 -21.12
C ASN A 157 -45.58 -27.58 -20.60
N SER A 158 -44.52 -28.35 -20.85
CA SER A 158 -44.39 -29.68 -20.26
C SER A 158 -44.06 -29.57 -18.76
N ASN A 159 -44.47 -30.54 -17.95
CA ASN A 159 -44.09 -30.65 -16.52
C ASN A 159 -42.59 -30.99 -16.33
N ARG A 160 -41.78 -30.93 -17.38
CA ARG A 160 -40.35 -31.29 -17.38
C ARG A 160 -39.52 -30.02 -17.33
N ILE A 161 -38.68 -29.93 -16.31
CA ILE A 161 -37.80 -28.78 -16.05
C ILE A 161 -36.37 -29.22 -16.32
N ILE A 162 -35.68 -28.50 -17.20
CA ILE A 162 -34.24 -28.68 -17.44
C ILE A 162 -33.52 -27.59 -16.65
N THR A 163 -32.74 -27.99 -15.66
CA THR A 163 -32.00 -27.03 -14.83
C THR A 163 -30.65 -26.74 -15.45
N ILE A 164 -30.20 -25.49 -15.41
CA ILE A 164 -28.89 -25.08 -15.89
C ILE A 164 -28.17 -24.32 -14.78
N LEU A 165 -26.94 -24.72 -14.50
CA LEU A 165 -26.05 -24.05 -13.56
C LEU A 165 -24.92 -23.38 -14.34
N ALA A 166 -24.72 -22.08 -14.10
CA ALA A 166 -23.51 -21.38 -14.54
C ALA A 166 -22.44 -21.51 -13.46
N CYS A 167 -21.22 -21.90 -13.83
CA CYS A 167 -20.13 -22.11 -12.89
C CYS A 167 -18.90 -21.27 -13.22
N SER A 168 -18.18 -20.83 -12.18
CA SER A 168 -16.97 -20.01 -12.32
C SER A 168 -15.84 -20.70 -13.07
N GLY A 169 -15.84 -22.04 -13.12
CA GLY A 169 -14.93 -22.88 -13.89
C GLY A 169 -15.11 -22.81 -15.41
N ARG A 170 -15.82 -21.79 -15.93
CA ARG A 170 -16.16 -21.63 -17.36
C ARG A 170 -16.96 -22.79 -17.93
N VAL A 171 -17.99 -23.22 -17.19
CA VAL A 171 -18.89 -24.29 -17.65
C VAL A 171 -20.35 -23.99 -17.37
N LEU A 172 -21.23 -24.39 -18.29
CA LEU A 172 -22.66 -24.57 -18.03
C LEU A 172 -22.93 -26.05 -17.76
N ARG A 173 -23.54 -26.38 -16.63
CA ARG A 173 -23.95 -27.75 -16.32
C ARG A 173 -25.45 -27.87 -16.52
N ILE A 174 -25.85 -28.75 -17.44
CA ILE A 174 -27.26 -29.09 -17.67
C ILE A 174 -27.62 -30.27 -16.78
N LEU A 175 -28.55 -30.04 -15.87
CA LEU A 175 -29.03 -31.01 -14.90
C LEU A 175 -30.42 -31.51 -15.27
N GLU A 176 -30.57 -32.82 -15.14
CA GLU A 176 -31.87 -33.49 -15.18
C GLU A 176 -31.97 -34.42 -13.97
N HIS A 177 -33.06 -34.29 -13.20
CA HIS A 177 -33.24 -35.02 -11.93
C HIS A 177 -32.04 -34.88 -10.97
N CYS A 178 -31.52 -33.65 -10.82
CA CYS A 178 -30.35 -33.31 -9.99
C CYS A 178 -29.06 -34.06 -10.36
N ARG A 179 -28.96 -34.61 -11.58
CA ARG A 179 -27.76 -35.23 -12.12
C ARG A 179 -27.29 -34.47 -13.34
N VAL A 180 -25.98 -34.27 -13.45
CA VAL A 180 -25.37 -33.65 -14.63
C VAL A 180 -25.59 -34.59 -15.82
N ARG A 181 -26.34 -34.11 -16.80
CA ARG A 181 -26.58 -34.79 -18.06
C ARG A 181 -25.55 -34.37 -19.11
N GLN A 182 -25.17 -33.09 -19.10
CA GLN A 182 -24.17 -32.53 -20.01
C GLN A 182 -23.45 -31.36 -19.33
N THR A 183 -22.17 -31.18 -19.66
CA THR A 183 -21.38 -30.01 -19.29
C THR A 183 -20.91 -29.35 -20.58
N ILE A 184 -21.17 -28.06 -20.72
CA ILE A 184 -20.74 -27.24 -21.87
C ILE A 184 -19.57 -26.40 -21.37
N GLU A 185 -18.42 -26.50 -22.02
CA GLU A 185 -17.28 -25.62 -21.76
C GLU A 185 -17.48 -24.28 -22.44
N LEU A 186 -17.09 -23.21 -21.74
CA LEU A 186 -17.27 -21.83 -22.17
C LEU A 186 -15.91 -21.16 -22.35
N ASN A 187 -15.85 -20.18 -23.25
CA ASN A 187 -14.62 -19.44 -23.52
C ASN A 187 -14.26 -18.43 -22.41
N SER A 188 -15.26 -18.01 -21.62
CA SER A 188 -15.16 -16.99 -20.58
C SER A 188 -15.98 -17.36 -19.35
N VAL A 189 -15.78 -16.67 -18.23
CA VAL A 189 -16.48 -16.97 -16.97
C VAL A 189 -17.91 -16.41 -17.07
N PRO A 190 -18.96 -17.25 -16.92
CA PRO A 190 -20.34 -16.78 -16.97
C PRO A 190 -20.65 -15.99 -15.70
N THR A 191 -21.32 -14.86 -15.85
CA THR A 191 -21.65 -13.94 -14.73
C THR A 191 -23.13 -13.90 -14.41
N ILE A 192 -24.00 -14.10 -15.40
CA ILE A 192 -25.47 -14.12 -15.21
C ILE A 192 -26.15 -14.88 -16.37
N MET A 193 -27.31 -15.49 -16.07
CA MET A 193 -28.17 -16.13 -17.06
C MET A 193 -29.57 -15.48 -17.10
N HIS A 194 -30.18 -15.44 -18.28
CA HIS A 194 -31.57 -14.97 -18.47
C HIS A 194 -32.30 -15.86 -19.47
N VAL A 195 -33.55 -16.21 -19.15
CA VAL A 195 -34.44 -16.99 -20.03
C VAL A 195 -35.46 -16.03 -20.64
N PRO A 196 -35.40 -15.76 -21.96
CA PRO A 196 -36.35 -14.86 -22.62
C PRO A 196 -37.79 -15.39 -22.55
N LYS A 197 -38.78 -14.50 -22.48
CA LYS A 197 -40.18 -14.92 -22.46
C LYS A 197 -40.58 -15.48 -23.83
N GLY A 198 -41.32 -16.58 -23.84
CA GLY A 198 -41.85 -17.19 -25.07
C GLY A 198 -40.86 -18.02 -25.90
N LEU A 199 -39.57 -18.04 -25.56
CA LEU A 199 -38.51 -18.78 -26.27
C LEU A 199 -37.99 -19.93 -25.39
N GLY A 200 -38.84 -20.93 -25.16
CA GLY A 200 -38.69 -21.95 -24.11
C GLY A 200 -37.48 -22.89 -24.21
N ASP A 201 -36.72 -22.86 -25.30
CA ASP A 201 -35.49 -23.63 -25.54
C ASP A 201 -34.22 -22.76 -25.63
N LYS A 202 -34.33 -21.45 -25.36
CA LYS A 202 -33.23 -20.49 -25.47
C LYS A 202 -32.79 -19.94 -24.12
N LEU A 203 -31.48 -19.73 -23.98
CA LEU A 203 -30.81 -19.19 -22.79
C LEU A 203 -29.85 -18.08 -23.22
N ILE A 204 -29.92 -16.91 -22.60
CA ILE A 204 -28.94 -15.84 -22.78
C ILE A 204 -27.96 -15.88 -21.60
N CYS A 205 -26.66 -15.91 -21.89
CA CYS A 205 -25.59 -15.90 -20.88
C CYS A 205 -24.69 -14.67 -21.08
N GLY A 206 -24.49 -13.91 -20.01
CA GLY A 206 -23.50 -12.83 -19.93
C GLY A 206 -22.18 -13.33 -19.35
N PHE A 207 -21.07 -12.72 -19.77
CA PHE A 207 -19.73 -13.15 -19.40
C PHE A 207 -18.89 -12.03 -18.77
N SER A 208 -17.80 -12.43 -18.11
CA SER A 208 -16.86 -11.53 -17.43
C SER A 208 -16.04 -10.65 -18.37
N ASP A 209 -15.84 -11.09 -19.60
CA ASP A 209 -15.18 -10.36 -20.69
C ASP A 209 -16.14 -9.46 -21.48
N GLY A 210 -17.39 -9.35 -21.02
CA GLY A 210 -18.39 -8.46 -21.59
C GLY A 210 -19.18 -9.03 -22.77
N LYS A 211 -18.90 -10.27 -23.21
CA LYS A 211 -19.68 -10.93 -24.26
C LYS A 211 -21.05 -11.37 -23.77
N VAL A 212 -21.99 -11.48 -24.70
CA VAL A 212 -23.31 -12.08 -24.47
C VAL A 212 -23.57 -13.13 -25.55
N ILE A 213 -23.90 -14.35 -25.13
CA ILE A 213 -24.11 -15.49 -26.03
C ILE A 213 -25.50 -16.07 -25.78
N LEU A 214 -26.22 -16.35 -26.87
CA LEU A 214 -27.46 -17.10 -26.90
C LEU A 214 -27.16 -18.58 -27.10
N TYR A 215 -27.58 -19.41 -26.16
CA TYR A 215 -27.54 -20.86 -26.27
C TYR A 215 -28.95 -21.37 -26.59
N LYS A 216 -29.09 -22.15 -27.66
CA LYS A 216 -30.30 -22.93 -27.96
C LYS A 216 -30.05 -24.37 -27.56
N ILE A 217 -30.86 -24.89 -26.63
CA ILE A 217 -30.66 -26.20 -26.02
C ILE A 217 -31.80 -27.12 -26.48
N GLY A 218 -31.47 -28.03 -27.39
CA GLY A 218 -32.42 -28.95 -28.00
C GLY A 218 -33.11 -29.86 -26.99
N HIS A 219 -34.44 -29.82 -26.93
CA HIS A 219 -35.26 -30.54 -25.95
C HIS A 219 -35.08 -32.08 -25.95
N PHE A 220 -34.86 -32.68 -27.12
CA PHE A 220 -34.71 -34.13 -27.29
C PHE A 220 -33.30 -34.55 -27.71
N SER A 221 -32.68 -33.81 -28.64
CA SER A 221 -31.32 -34.12 -29.13
C SER A 221 -30.23 -33.70 -28.15
N MET A 222 -30.51 -32.75 -27.24
CA MET A 222 -29.49 -32.05 -26.44
C MET A 222 -28.37 -31.42 -27.27
N GLU A 223 -28.63 -31.17 -28.55
CA GLU A 223 -27.75 -30.35 -29.36
C GLU A 223 -27.81 -28.93 -28.81
N VAL A 224 -26.62 -28.39 -28.55
CA VAL A 224 -26.45 -27.02 -28.09
C VAL A 224 -25.86 -26.26 -29.26
N SER A 225 -26.59 -25.26 -29.75
CA SER A 225 -26.02 -24.28 -30.67
C SER A 225 -25.83 -22.96 -29.93
N GLU A 226 -24.70 -22.30 -30.17
CA GLU A 226 -24.40 -20.99 -29.61
C GLU A 226 -24.37 -19.93 -30.70
N GLU A 227 -24.86 -18.74 -30.36
CA GLU A 227 -24.86 -17.57 -31.23
C GLU A 227 -24.40 -16.36 -30.39
N VAL A 228 -23.36 -15.67 -30.86
CA VAL A 228 -22.84 -14.50 -30.15
C VAL A 228 -23.75 -13.31 -30.42
N LEU A 229 -24.47 -12.85 -29.39
CA LEU A 229 -25.36 -11.71 -29.49
C LEU A 229 -24.59 -10.40 -29.39
N VAL A 230 -23.61 -10.31 -28.50
CA VAL A 230 -22.80 -9.09 -28.28
C VAL A 230 -21.34 -9.47 -28.10
N ASP A 231 -20.48 -8.88 -28.92
CA ASP A 231 -19.02 -8.93 -28.82
C ASP A 231 -18.46 -7.51 -29.04
N ASP A 232 -18.69 -6.66 -28.04
CA ASP A 232 -18.30 -5.25 -28.07
C ASP A 232 -16.89 -5.10 -27.49
N ALA A 233 -15.90 -5.01 -28.38
CA ALA A 233 -14.49 -4.85 -27.99
C ALA A 233 -14.21 -3.53 -27.24
N GLU A 234 -15.05 -2.52 -27.40
CA GLU A 234 -14.90 -1.24 -26.71
C GLU A 234 -15.45 -1.29 -25.27
N HIS A 235 -16.46 -2.13 -25.01
CA HIS A 235 -17.12 -2.28 -23.71
C HIS A 235 -16.95 -3.69 -23.13
N SER A 236 -15.69 -4.07 -22.83
CA SER A 236 -15.33 -5.40 -22.28
C SER A 236 -15.63 -5.59 -20.78
N SER A 237 -16.32 -4.65 -20.15
CA SER A 237 -16.71 -4.78 -18.74
C SER A 237 -17.71 -5.92 -18.55
N ALA A 238 -17.54 -6.67 -17.46
CA ALA A 238 -18.37 -7.83 -17.12
C ALA A 238 -19.87 -7.49 -17.13
N VAL A 239 -20.66 -8.36 -17.76
CA VAL A 239 -22.12 -8.24 -17.76
C VAL A 239 -22.65 -8.55 -16.37
N SER A 240 -23.34 -7.60 -15.73
CA SER A 240 -23.83 -7.74 -14.36
C SER A 240 -25.31 -8.07 -14.29
N CYS A 241 -26.11 -7.64 -15.27
CA CYS A 241 -27.53 -7.98 -15.35
C CYS A 241 -28.06 -7.96 -16.80
N ILE A 242 -29.08 -8.79 -17.05
CA ILE A 242 -29.71 -8.96 -18.37
C ILE A 242 -31.23 -8.95 -18.22
N ASN A 243 -31.93 -8.32 -19.16
CA ASN A 243 -33.37 -8.43 -19.31
C ASN A 243 -33.78 -8.39 -20.80
N THR A 244 -34.98 -8.88 -21.11
CA THR A 244 -35.57 -8.78 -22.44
C THR A 244 -36.97 -8.19 -22.34
N PHE A 245 -37.29 -7.20 -23.17
CA PHE A 245 -38.58 -6.52 -23.18
C PHE A 245 -38.83 -5.78 -24.50
N ASP A 246 -40.07 -5.77 -24.98
CA ASP A 246 -40.50 -5.03 -26.17
C ASP A 246 -40.68 -3.54 -25.83
N LEU A 247 -39.60 -2.77 -25.96
CA LEU A 247 -39.51 -1.34 -25.74
C LEU A 247 -40.09 -0.55 -26.93
N THR A 248 -40.01 -1.08 -28.15
CA THR A 248 -40.46 -0.38 -29.36
C THR A 248 -41.96 -0.56 -29.64
N GLY A 249 -42.58 -1.56 -29.03
CA GLY A 249 -43.98 -1.93 -29.25
C GLY A 249 -44.21 -2.64 -30.59
N ASP A 250 -43.16 -3.19 -31.20
CA ASP A 250 -43.22 -3.89 -32.49
C ASP A 250 -43.51 -5.39 -32.36
N GLY A 251 -43.67 -5.87 -31.12
CA GLY A 251 -43.90 -7.28 -30.79
C GLY A 251 -42.62 -8.12 -30.67
N LYS A 252 -41.43 -7.53 -30.81
CA LYS A 252 -40.13 -8.18 -30.63
C LYS A 252 -39.45 -7.64 -29.37
N GLU A 253 -38.89 -8.52 -28.56
CA GLU A 253 -38.16 -8.08 -27.36
C GLU A 253 -36.76 -7.57 -27.71
N GLU A 254 -36.38 -6.41 -27.18
CA GLU A 254 -34.99 -5.94 -27.17
C GLU A 254 -34.21 -6.54 -25.99
N LEU A 255 -32.90 -6.72 -26.19
CA LEU A 255 -31.95 -7.16 -25.17
C LEU A 255 -31.44 -5.94 -24.39
N ILE A 256 -31.63 -5.94 -23.08
CA ILE A 256 -31.20 -4.87 -22.16
C ILE A 256 -30.05 -5.42 -21.30
N LEU A 257 -28.90 -4.74 -21.33
CA LEU A 257 -27.67 -5.15 -20.64
C LEU A 257 -27.19 -4.06 -19.70
N GLY A 258 -26.98 -4.42 -18.43
CA GLY A 258 -26.22 -3.61 -17.49
C GLY A 258 -24.84 -4.20 -17.25
N ARG A 259 -23.81 -3.35 -17.21
CA ARG A 259 -22.41 -3.72 -16.97
C ARG A 259 -21.89 -3.20 -15.63
N ARG A 260 -20.78 -3.79 -15.18
CA ARG A 260 -20.11 -3.40 -13.91
C ARG A 260 -19.44 -2.02 -13.94
N ASP A 261 -19.12 -1.49 -15.10
CA ASP A 261 -18.57 -0.14 -15.28
C ASP A 261 -19.64 0.95 -15.32
N GLY A 262 -20.92 0.56 -15.22
CA GLY A 262 -22.07 1.46 -15.28
C GLY A 262 -22.61 1.73 -16.67
N THR A 263 -22.10 1.05 -17.70
CA THR A 263 -22.63 1.11 -19.05
C THR A 263 -23.93 0.32 -19.15
N LEU A 264 -25.02 0.99 -19.57
CA LEU A 264 -26.28 0.38 -19.98
C LEU A 264 -26.32 0.33 -21.50
N GLN A 265 -26.64 -0.83 -22.08
CA GLN A 265 -26.78 -1.02 -23.53
C GLN A 265 -28.12 -1.70 -23.85
N ILE A 266 -28.74 -1.30 -24.97
CA ILE A 266 -29.96 -1.92 -25.50
C ILE A 266 -29.72 -2.33 -26.94
N TYR A 267 -30.05 -3.58 -27.27
CA TYR A 267 -29.87 -4.16 -28.61
C TYR A 267 -31.19 -4.68 -29.17
N SER A 268 -31.42 -4.46 -30.47
CA SER A 268 -32.48 -5.13 -31.22
C SER A 268 -32.06 -6.57 -31.54
N MET A 269 -32.92 -7.55 -31.20
CA MET A 269 -32.75 -8.95 -31.60
C MET A 269 -33.57 -9.20 -32.87
N LYS A 270 -32.92 -9.44 -34.02
CA LYS A 270 -33.64 -9.81 -35.25
C LYS A 270 -34.22 -11.23 -35.09
N SER A 271 -35.51 -11.40 -35.33
CA SER A 271 -36.15 -12.71 -35.49
C SER A 271 -36.15 -13.15 -36.96
N GLU A 272 -35.89 -14.45 -37.17
CA GLU A 272 -35.83 -15.12 -38.48
C GLU A 272 -37.06 -14.84 -39.34
N ASP A 273 -36.82 -14.33 -40.56
CA ASP A 273 -37.68 -14.64 -41.71
C ASP A 273 -36.92 -14.70 -43.05
N ASN A 274 -35.62 -14.41 -43.11
CA ASN A 274 -34.77 -14.76 -44.27
C ASN A 274 -33.29 -14.78 -43.85
N GLU A 275 -32.57 -15.85 -44.22
CA GLU A 275 -31.13 -15.99 -44.07
C GLU A 275 -30.40 -14.78 -44.72
N ILE A 276 -29.40 -14.27 -43.98
CA ILE A 276 -28.18 -13.51 -44.34
C ILE A 276 -27.92 -12.48 -43.21
N ASP A 277 -26.91 -12.77 -42.36
CA ASP A 277 -26.33 -11.94 -41.28
C ASP A 277 -27.26 -11.36 -40.19
N LEU A 278 -27.34 -12.09 -39.07
CA LEU A 278 -27.94 -11.69 -37.80
C LEU A 278 -26.93 -10.92 -36.92
N GLU A 279 -26.50 -9.73 -37.34
CA GLU A 279 -25.84 -8.81 -36.40
C GLU A 279 -26.91 -8.15 -35.50
N SER A 280 -26.75 -8.28 -34.18
CA SER A 280 -27.54 -7.50 -33.23
C SER A 280 -27.21 -6.02 -33.40
N ARG A 281 -28.23 -5.16 -33.40
CA ARG A 281 -28.04 -3.73 -33.60
C ARG A 281 -28.20 -3.00 -32.28
N GLN A 282 -27.16 -2.29 -31.84
CA GLN A 282 -27.25 -1.40 -30.69
C GLN A 282 -28.22 -0.24 -30.97
N LEU A 283 -29.20 -0.07 -30.09
CA LEU A 283 -30.23 0.96 -30.16
C LEU A 283 -29.96 2.11 -29.18
N PHE A 284 -29.32 1.82 -28.04
CA PHE A 284 -29.06 2.78 -26.97
C PHE A 284 -27.78 2.39 -26.21
N ILE A 285 -27.03 3.40 -25.79
CA ILE A 285 -25.91 3.26 -24.86
C ILE A 285 -25.77 4.51 -24.00
N GLU A 286 -25.63 4.34 -22.69
CA GLU A 286 -25.32 5.42 -21.76
C GLU A 286 -24.52 4.86 -20.58
N ASN A 287 -23.56 5.61 -20.06
CA ASN A 287 -22.78 5.21 -18.89
C ASN A 287 -23.13 6.10 -17.69
N TYR A 288 -23.55 5.47 -16.59
CA TYR A 288 -23.99 6.14 -15.36
C TYR A 288 -22.89 6.26 -14.29
N ASN A 289 -21.65 5.89 -14.63
CA ASN A 289 -20.45 5.89 -13.79
C ASN A 289 -20.58 5.07 -12.49
N GLU A 290 -21.48 4.08 -12.49
CA GLU A 290 -21.75 3.24 -11.34
C GLU A 290 -22.28 1.88 -11.79
N SER A 291 -21.73 0.77 -11.27
CA SER A 291 -22.14 -0.59 -11.62
C SER A 291 -23.65 -0.75 -11.61
N ILE A 292 -24.22 -1.25 -12.70
CA ILE A 292 -25.65 -1.54 -12.79
C ILE A 292 -25.91 -2.90 -12.14
N SER A 293 -26.70 -2.94 -11.07
CA SER A 293 -26.98 -4.17 -10.32
C SER A 293 -28.18 -4.92 -10.87
N SER A 294 -29.19 -4.22 -11.39
CA SER A 294 -30.37 -4.84 -11.98
C SER A 294 -31.03 -3.94 -13.03
N VAL A 295 -31.66 -4.55 -14.03
CA VAL A 295 -32.43 -3.89 -15.09
C VAL A 295 -33.74 -4.64 -15.30
N GLN A 296 -34.84 -3.91 -15.51
CA GLN A 296 -36.16 -4.46 -15.81
C GLN A 296 -36.87 -3.61 -16.87
N GLY A 297 -37.26 -4.21 -17.99
CA GLY A 297 -38.15 -3.57 -18.96
C GLY A 297 -39.62 -3.72 -18.57
N GLY A 298 -40.41 -2.66 -18.72
CA GLY A 298 -41.82 -2.67 -18.33
C GLY A 298 -42.54 -1.32 -18.48
N THR A 299 -43.65 -1.17 -17.77
CA THR A 299 -44.40 0.10 -17.68
C THR A 299 -44.56 0.44 -16.19
N PHE A 300 -43.72 1.32 -15.65
CA PHE A 300 -43.67 1.58 -14.20
C PHE A 300 -44.19 2.97 -13.81
N ALA A 301 -43.67 4.06 -14.34
CA ALA A 301 -44.08 5.43 -14.01
C ALA A 301 -44.96 6.07 -15.09
N ALA A 302 -44.49 6.10 -16.33
CA ALA A 302 -45.21 6.68 -17.45
C ALA A 302 -46.28 5.70 -17.98
N VAL A 303 -47.54 5.89 -17.54
CA VAL A 303 -48.66 5.03 -17.97
C VAL A 303 -48.79 5.04 -19.50
N GLY A 304 -48.76 3.86 -20.12
CA GLY A 304 -48.86 3.70 -21.57
C GLY A 304 -47.54 3.72 -22.33
N TYR A 305 -46.42 4.04 -21.68
CA TYR A 305 -45.08 4.08 -22.27
C TYR A 305 -44.22 2.93 -21.75
N ALA A 306 -43.30 2.46 -22.60
CA ALA A 306 -42.30 1.47 -22.22
C ALA A 306 -41.12 2.17 -21.53
N GLU A 307 -40.60 1.53 -20.48
CA GLU A 307 -39.52 2.02 -19.63
C GLU A 307 -38.50 0.92 -19.33
N VAL A 308 -37.22 1.29 -19.24
CA VAL A 308 -36.18 0.48 -18.62
C VAL A 308 -35.96 1.00 -17.21
N VAL A 309 -36.37 0.24 -16.19
CA VAL A 309 -36.07 0.53 -14.79
C VAL A 309 -34.69 -0.02 -14.46
N VAL A 310 -33.79 0.87 -14.07
CA VAL A 310 -32.39 0.58 -13.76
C VAL A 310 -32.17 0.76 -12.28
N CYS A 311 -31.43 -0.17 -11.69
CA CYS A 311 -30.90 -0.04 -10.34
C CYS A 311 -29.36 -0.10 -10.37
N THR A 312 -28.71 0.86 -9.74
CA THR A 312 -27.26 0.85 -9.55
C THR A 312 -26.88 0.10 -8.27
N TYR A 313 -25.59 -0.16 -8.09
CA TYR A 313 -25.07 -0.84 -6.90
C TYR A 313 -25.45 -0.13 -5.58
N THR A 314 -25.37 1.20 -5.54
CA THR A 314 -25.74 2.00 -4.35
C THR A 314 -27.24 2.08 -4.09
N GLY A 315 -28.07 1.45 -4.93
CA GLY A 315 -29.52 1.41 -4.75
C GLY A 315 -30.26 2.58 -5.38
N ARG A 316 -29.67 3.31 -6.33
CA ARG A 316 -30.39 4.36 -7.08
C ARG A 316 -31.30 3.71 -8.09
N ILE A 317 -32.59 4.03 -8.04
CA ILE A 317 -33.59 3.51 -8.96
C ILE A 317 -34.10 4.66 -9.84
N PHE A 318 -33.90 4.50 -11.15
CA PHE A 318 -34.39 5.43 -12.16
C PHE A 318 -34.94 4.66 -13.35
N GLY A 319 -35.82 5.31 -14.12
CA GLY A 319 -36.38 4.78 -15.36
C GLY A 319 -35.86 5.54 -16.57
N LEU A 320 -35.75 4.83 -17.69
CA LEU A 320 -35.51 5.41 -19.01
C LEU A 320 -36.76 5.18 -19.85
N THR A 321 -37.53 6.25 -20.09
CA THR A 321 -38.86 6.19 -20.71
C THR A 321 -38.86 6.65 -22.16
N THR A 322 -39.75 6.03 -22.95
CA THR A 322 -40.06 6.42 -24.35
C THR A 322 -40.96 7.65 -24.45
N GLN A 323 -41.38 8.26 -23.34
CA GLN A 323 -42.18 9.47 -23.34
C GLN A 323 -41.35 10.70 -23.78
N CYS A 324 -41.72 11.34 -24.89
CA CYS A 324 -41.11 12.60 -25.34
C CYS A 324 -41.54 13.76 -24.42
N VAL A 325 -40.58 14.44 -23.79
CA VAL A 325 -40.83 15.71 -23.10
C VAL A 325 -40.91 16.83 -24.14
N ALA A 326 -42.12 17.19 -24.56
CA ALA A 326 -42.33 18.38 -25.37
C ALA A 326 -41.87 19.63 -24.59
N ARG A 327 -40.88 20.35 -25.14
CA ARG A 327 -40.52 21.71 -24.70
C ARG A 327 -41.77 22.60 -24.73
N SER A 328 -42.38 22.87 -23.58
CA SER A 328 -43.44 23.86 -23.43
C SER A 328 -42.90 25.15 -22.79
N ILE A 329 -42.17 25.93 -23.60
CA ILE A 329 -42.26 27.40 -23.54
C ILE A 329 -43.20 27.75 -24.69
N SER A 330 -44.20 28.61 -24.41
CA SER A 330 -45.31 29.05 -25.28
C SER A 330 -46.36 27.99 -25.61
N ASP A 331 -47.36 27.88 -24.74
CA ASP A 331 -48.75 28.20 -25.13
C ASP A 331 -49.68 28.02 -23.92
N ASN A 332 -50.08 29.14 -23.32
CA ASN A 332 -51.41 29.34 -22.74
C ASN A 332 -51.54 30.80 -22.29
N GLN A 333 -51.96 31.65 -23.24
CA GLN A 333 -52.69 32.86 -22.91
C GLN A 333 -54.15 32.50 -22.61
N ASN A 334 -54.72 33.18 -21.61
CA ASN A 334 -56.12 33.29 -21.21
C ASN A 334 -56.75 32.13 -20.42
N SER A 335 -56.79 32.27 -19.09
CA SER A 335 -57.98 32.83 -18.40
C SER A 335 -57.80 32.82 -16.88
N GLY A 336 -58.23 33.90 -16.20
CA GLY A 336 -58.66 33.85 -14.80
C GLY A 336 -57.63 34.22 -13.74
N THR A 337 -57.73 35.45 -13.26
CA THR A 337 -57.12 36.01 -12.04
C THR A 337 -57.29 35.12 -10.79
N MET A 338 -56.19 34.84 -10.08
CA MET A 338 -56.17 34.75 -8.62
C MET A 338 -54.85 35.31 -8.09
N ASP A 339 -54.95 36.32 -7.23
CA ASP A 339 -53.86 36.90 -6.46
C ASP A 339 -53.22 35.86 -5.52
N PHE A 340 -51.88 35.84 -5.48
CA PHE A 340 -51.10 35.21 -4.41
C PHE A 340 -50.40 36.28 -3.56
N PRO A 341 -50.23 36.08 -2.23
CA PRO A 341 -49.97 37.16 -1.29
C PRO A 341 -48.50 37.60 -1.22
N ASN A 342 -48.33 38.89 -0.91
CA ASN A 342 -47.12 39.71 -0.79
C ASN A 342 -45.99 39.25 0.17
N ASP A 343 -45.98 38.02 0.67
CA ASP A 343 -45.10 37.64 1.81
C ASP A 343 -43.70 37.14 1.38
N THR A 344 -43.57 36.56 0.19
CA THR A 344 -42.30 35.99 -0.30
C THR A 344 -41.28 37.08 -0.68
N ASN A 345 -41.75 38.18 -1.26
CA ASN A 345 -40.89 39.29 -1.66
C ASN A 345 -40.37 40.10 -0.46
N LEU A 346 -41.15 40.20 0.61
CA LEU A 346 -40.69 40.83 1.86
C LEU A 346 -39.60 40.00 2.55
N ARG A 347 -39.72 38.67 2.48
CA ARG A 347 -38.75 37.73 3.08
C ARG A 347 -37.41 37.72 2.32
N ILE A 348 -37.46 37.80 0.98
CA ILE A 348 -36.25 37.93 0.14
C ILE A 348 -35.56 39.27 0.38
N ALA A 349 -36.30 40.37 0.57
CA ALA A 349 -35.73 41.68 0.86
C ALA A 349 -35.04 41.72 2.24
N ARG A 350 -35.61 41.06 3.26
CA ARG A 350 -35.01 40.94 4.59
C ARG A 350 -33.69 40.16 4.57
N LEU A 351 -33.66 39.03 3.88
CA LEU A 351 -32.47 38.19 3.76
C LEU A 351 -31.33 38.89 3.01
N ARG A 352 -31.65 39.68 1.99
CA ARG A 352 -30.64 40.50 1.28
C ARG A 352 -30.04 41.59 2.17
N SER A 353 -30.82 42.15 3.09
CA SER A 353 -30.33 43.15 4.06
C SER A 353 -29.39 42.52 5.11
N GLU A 354 -29.70 41.32 5.59
CA GLU A 354 -28.85 40.60 6.55
C GLU A 354 -27.51 40.15 5.94
N ILE A 355 -27.52 39.73 4.67
CA ILE A 355 -26.30 39.36 3.94
C ILE A 355 -25.37 40.57 3.79
N ALA A 356 -25.90 41.74 3.42
CA ALA A 356 -25.10 42.96 3.29
C ALA A 356 -24.49 43.42 4.63
N GLU A 357 -25.19 43.23 5.74
CA GLU A 357 -24.68 43.56 7.07
C GLU A 357 -23.55 42.60 7.52
N LEU A 358 -23.66 41.31 7.18
CA LEU A 358 -22.63 40.31 7.43
C LEU A 358 -21.36 40.56 6.63
N GLU A 359 -21.49 40.92 5.35
CA GLU A 359 -20.34 41.26 4.49
C GLU A 359 -19.59 42.49 5.03
N SER A 360 -20.32 43.50 5.54
CA SER A 360 -19.72 44.67 6.19
C SER A 360 -18.98 44.34 7.50
N ARG A 361 -19.44 43.33 8.26
CA ARG A 361 -18.74 42.86 9.48
C ARG A 361 -17.47 42.09 9.14
N VAL A 362 -17.50 41.27 8.10
CA VAL A 362 -16.31 40.52 7.63
C VAL A 362 -15.23 41.47 7.08
N ALA A 363 -15.61 42.53 6.36
CA ALA A 363 -14.67 43.53 5.88
C ALA A 363 -13.96 44.27 7.03
N ARG A 364 -14.71 44.65 8.08
CA ARG A 364 -14.16 45.33 9.27
C ARG A 364 -13.22 44.44 10.09
N GLU A 365 -13.48 43.15 10.18
CA GLU A 365 -12.59 42.19 10.85
C GLU A 365 -11.31 41.94 10.04
N ARG A 366 -11.37 41.94 8.70
CA ARG A 366 -10.18 41.86 7.83
C ARG A 366 -9.27 43.08 7.97
N GLU A 367 -9.83 44.28 8.08
CA GLU A 367 -9.03 45.50 8.32
C GLU A 367 -8.34 45.48 9.69
N LYS A 368 -9.02 45.01 10.75
CA LYS A 368 -8.40 44.82 12.07
C LYS A 368 -7.26 43.80 12.04
N TYR A 369 -7.43 42.72 11.28
CA TYR A 369 -6.41 41.70 11.12
C TYR A 369 -5.16 42.25 10.39
N GLN A 370 -5.35 43.04 9.33
CA GLN A 370 -4.24 43.69 8.61
C GLN A 370 -3.52 44.76 9.45
N GLN A 371 -4.25 45.52 10.28
CA GLN A 371 -3.65 46.49 11.20
C GLN A 371 -2.84 45.82 12.32
N SER A 372 -3.25 44.62 12.77
CA SER A 372 -2.49 43.85 13.77
C SER A 372 -1.26 43.14 13.18
N THR A 373 -1.27 42.78 11.89
CA THR A 373 -0.08 42.21 11.22
C THR A 373 1.00 43.27 10.93
N GLN A 374 0.61 44.51 10.61
CA GLN A 374 1.58 45.59 10.40
C GLN A 374 2.31 45.99 11.69
N ALA A 375 1.64 45.94 12.85
CA ALA A 375 2.24 46.23 14.15
C ALA A 375 3.29 45.18 14.60
N MET A 376 3.24 43.95 14.10
CA MET A 376 4.23 42.89 14.40
C MET A 376 5.48 42.95 13.50
N SER A 377 5.43 43.69 12.38
CA SER A 377 6.53 43.74 11.39
C SER A 377 7.58 44.84 11.65
N SER A 378 7.32 45.78 12.57
CA SER A 378 8.21 46.92 12.85
C SER A 378 9.09 46.74 14.10
N GLY A 379 9.21 45.52 14.63
CA GLY A 379 9.83 45.25 15.94
C GLY A 379 11.23 44.62 15.94
N LEU A 380 11.82 44.26 14.80
CA LEU A 380 13.10 43.54 14.75
C LEU A 380 14.01 44.06 13.64
N SER A 381 14.61 45.23 13.85
CA SER A 381 15.81 45.63 13.11
C SER A 381 16.67 46.61 13.93
N ALA A 382 17.60 46.08 14.72
CA ALA A 382 18.84 46.77 15.09
C ALA A 382 19.77 45.81 15.84
N ILE A 383 20.93 45.47 15.25
CA ILE A 383 22.30 45.53 15.81
C ILE A 383 23.27 44.93 14.75
N PRO A 384 24.36 45.63 14.36
CA PRO A 384 25.26 45.19 13.30
C PRO A 384 26.61 44.62 13.80
N MET A 385 27.28 43.90 12.89
CA MET A 385 28.72 43.56 12.80
C MET A 385 29.30 42.45 13.70
N LEU A 386 29.71 41.34 13.05
CA LEU A 386 31.10 40.83 12.98
C LEU A 386 31.12 39.47 12.25
N ASN A 387 31.79 39.40 11.09
CA ASN A 387 32.63 38.27 10.65
C ASN A 387 33.07 38.46 9.20
N ASN A 388 34.22 39.10 9.03
CA ASN A 388 35.05 38.98 7.83
C ASN A 388 36.04 37.84 8.05
N ILE A 389 35.76 36.68 7.46
CA ILE A 389 36.75 35.65 7.16
C ILE A 389 36.53 35.30 5.68
N PRO A 390 37.57 35.33 4.81
CA PRO A 390 37.38 35.04 3.40
C PRO A 390 37.05 33.55 3.22
N LYS A 391 35.76 33.24 3.03
CA LYS A 391 35.34 31.95 2.49
C LYS A 391 35.80 31.87 1.04
N ILE A 392 36.68 30.92 0.76
CA ILE A 392 36.99 30.45 -0.59
C ILE A 392 35.65 30.07 -1.25
N PRO A 393 35.35 30.47 -2.50
CA PRO A 393 34.04 30.24 -3.11
C PRO A 393 33.82 28.73 -3.28
N ILE A 394 32.86 28.21 -2.54
CA ILE A 394 32.32 26.85 -2.70
C ILE A 394 31.36 26.93 -3.88
N MET A 395 31.60 26.19 -4.97
CA MET A 395 30.56 26.00 -5.99
C MET A 395 29.47 25.10 -5.40
N GLU A 396 28.41 25.69 -4.87
CA GLU A 396 27.17 24.99 -4.54
C GLU A 396 26.41 24.77 -5.86
N LEU A 397 25.93 23.53 -6.09
CA LEU A 397 25.13 23.23 -7.27
C LEU A 397 23.72 23.82 -7.07
N GLU A 398 23.41 24.91 -7.76
CA GLU A 398 22.07 25.50 -7.74
C GLU A 398 21.14 24.74 -8.69
N LEU A 399 20.12 24.08 -8.13
CA LEU A 399 19.08 23.39 -8.90
C LEU A 399 17.72 24.06 -8.66
N THR A 400 16.97 24.25 -9.73
CA THR A 400 15.61 24.80 -9.65
C THR A 400 14.58 23.68 -9.75
N ARG A 401 13.61 23.66 -8.83
CA ARG A 401 12.49 22.71 -8.85
C ARG A 401 11.44 23.06 -9.91
N VAL A 402 11.03 22.05 -10.69
CA VAL A 402 9.93 22.12 -11.66
C VAL A 402 9.01 20.92 -11.48
N ASP A 403 7.74 21.14 -11.15
CA ASP A 403 6.77 20.04 -10.96
C ASP A 403 6.12 19.60 -12.28
N TYR A 404 6.01 18.29 -12.51
CA TYR A 404 5.53 17.72 -13.78
C TYR A 404 4.16 17.06 -13.68
N LEU A 405 4.04 15.98 -12.90
CA LEU A 405 2.86 15.13 -12.87
C LEU A 405 2.77 14.37 -11.55
N ASP A 406 1.55 14.15 -11.08
CA ASP A 406 1.26 13.22 -10.00
C ASP A 406 0.71 11.91 -10.57
N VAL A 407 1.26 10.78 -10.11
CA VAL A 407 0.81 9.43 -10.46
C VAL A 407 0.44 8.64 -9.20
N GLY A 408 0.03 7.37 -9.34
CA GLY A 408 -0.25 6.52 -8.19
C GLY A 408 0.99 6.28 -7.33
N VAL A 409 0.80 5.65 -6.16
CA VAL A 409 1.89 5.30 -5.24
C VAL A 409 2.94 4.47 -5.96
N ILE A 410 4.22 4.78 -5.76
CA ILE A 410 5.34 4.13 -6.44
C ILE A 410 6.23 3.42 -5.42
N ILE A 411 6.92 2.38 -5.87
CA ILE A 411 8.01 1.73 -5.12
C ILE A 411 9.33 1.92 -5.87
N PRO A 412 10.48 1.66 -5.21
CA PRO A 412 11.78 1.69 -5.87
C PRO A 412 11.83 0.86 -7.16
N HIS A 413 12.74 1.23 -8.06
CA HIS A 413 12.95 0.62 -9.39
C HIS A 413 11.79 0.76 -10.41
N CYS A 414 10.74 1.53 -10.14
CA CYS A 414 9.59 1.63 -11.05
C CYS A 414 9.58 2.87 -11.97
N MET A 415 10.69 3.63 -12.04
CA MET A 415 10.85 4.79 -12.91
C MET A 415 12.20 4.76 -13.64
N LYS A 416 12.20 5.00 -14.96
CA LYS A 416 13.43 5.06 -15.78
C LYS A 416 13.34 6.15 -16.85
N LEU A 417 14.48 6.80 -17.14
CA LEU A 417 14.63 7.67 -18.31
C LEU A 417 15.11 6.88 -19.52
N ILE A 418 14.34 6.91 -20.61
CA ILE A 418 14.70 6.29 -21.88
C ILE A 418 15.82 7.12 -22.54
N PRO A 419 16.97 6.51 -22.90
CA PRO A 419 18.05 7.19 -23.60
C PRO A 419 17.57 7.87 -24.89
N ALA A 420 18.04 9.10 -25.12
CA ALA A 420 17.84 9.79 -26.37
C ALA A 420 18.88 9.34 -27.42
N GLU A 421 18.57 9.54 -28.71
CA GLU A 421 19.48 9.17 -29.81
C GLU A 421 20.75 10.03 -29.87
N MET A 422 20.67 11.25 -29.34
CA MET A 422 21.75 12.22 -29.32
C MET A 422 21.97 12.73 -27.88
N PRO A 423 23.22 13.01 -27.46
CA PRO A 423 23.48 13.60 -26.15
C PRO A 423 22.72 14.92 -25.96
N LYS A 424 22.20 15.15 -24.75
CA LYS A 424 21.46 16.37 -24.35
C LYS A 424 20.12 16.60 -25.08
N TYR A 425 19.64 15.64 -25.86
CA TYR A 425 18.27 15.66 -26.38
C TYR A 425 17.27 15.23 -25.31
N GLN A 426 16.03 15.67 -25.50
CA GLN A 426 14.95 15.38 -24.59
C GLN A 426 14.66 13.88 -24.51
N GLN A 427 14.68 13.36 -23.28
CA GLN A 427 14.38 11.98 -22.96
C GLN A 427 12.89 11.78 -22.65
N LYS A 428 12.47 10.51 -22.60
CA LYS A 428 11.12 10.12 -22.18
C LYS A 428 11.18 9.40 -20.85
N LEU A 429 10.17 9.59 -20.03
CA LEU A 429 10.08 8.99 -18.70
C LEU A 429 9.03 7.89 -18.70
N ILE A 430 9.44 6.67 -18.34
CA ILE A 430 8.54 5.54 -18.11
C ILE A 430 8.35 5.35 -16.61
N ILE A 431 7.10 5.24 -16.18
CA ILE A 431 6.71 5.04 -14.79
C ILE A 431 5.68 3.91 -14.70
N GLY A 432 5.79 3.07 -13.67
CA GLY A 432 4.77 2.11 -13.28
C GLY A 432 4.39 2.27 -11.80
N ASP A 433 3.10 2.26 -11.49
CA ASP A 433 2.61 2.44 -10.11
C ASP A 433 2.10 1.14 -9.46
N GLN A 434 1.73 1.23 -8.19
CA GLN A 434 1.21 0.11 -7.43
C GLN A 434 -0.19 -0.34 -7.84
N GLU A 435 -0.91 0.46 -8.63
CA GLU A 435 -2.20 0.11 -9.23
C GLU A 435 -2.04 -0.60 -10.59
N GLY A 436 -0.80 -0.89 -10.98
CA GLY A 436 -0.48 -1.59 -12.23
C GLY A 436 -0.53 -0.72 -13.47
N VAL A 437 -0.65 0.60 -13.32
CA VAL A 437 -0.72 1.54 -14.42
C VAL A 437 0.69 1.91 -14.86
N ILE A 438 0.98 1.71 -16.15
CA ILE A 438 2.25 2.08 -16.80
C ILE A 438 2.01 3.29 -17.69
N GLN A 439 2.86 4.31 -17.56
CA GLN A 439 2.75 5.56 -18.31
C GLN A 439 4.09 5.96 -18.91
N LEU A 440 4.09 6.29 -20.21
CA LEU A 440 5.23 6.89 -20.89
C LEU A 440 4.93 8.36 -21.18
N ILE A 441 5.74 9.26 -20.63
CA ILE A 441 5.54 10.70 -20.77
C ILE A 441 6.79 11.41 -21.33
N SER A 442 6.58 12.60 -21.90
CA SER A 442 7.64 13.56 -22.24
C SER A 442 7.14 14.97 -22.01
N SER A 443 8.03 15.91 -21.69
CA SER A 443 7.67 17.33 -21.74
C SER A 443 7.73 17.85 -23.18
N LYS A 444 6.89 18.81 -23.56
CA LYS A 444 7.02 19.54 -24.83
C LYS A 444 6.40 20.93 -24.66
N LYS A 445 7.19 21.99 -24.84
CA LYS A 445 6.76 23.39 -24.60
C LYS A 445 6.20 23.58 -23.18
N ASP A 446 6.87 23.02 -22.18
CA ASP A 446 6.49 23.10 -20.76
C ASP A 446 5.13 22.43 -20.41
N GLU A 447 4.54 21.66 -21.32
CA GLU A 447 3.39 20.79 -21.06
C GLU A 447 3.79 19.31 -21.10
N ILE A 448 3.18 18.50 -20.23
CA ILE A 448 3.40 17.05 -20.21
C ILE A 448 2.55 16.37 -21.27
N GLN A 449 3.21 15.66 -22.18
CA GLN A 449 2.58 14.82 -23.17
C GLN A 449 2.65 13.34 -22.76
N VAL A 450 1.49 12.71 -22.61
CA VAL A 450 1.36 11.27 -22.38
C VAL A 450 1.37 10.54 -23.73
N HIS A 451 2.35 9.65 -23.95
CA HIS A 451 2.46 8.84 -25.18
C HIS A 451 1.55 7.61 -25.11
N PHE A 452 1.52 6.95 -23.96
CA PHE A 452 0.54 5.90 -23.66
C PHE A 452 0.38 5.76 -22.14
N LYS A 453 -0.78 5.24 -21.74
CA LYS A 453 -1.13 4.88 -20.37
C LYS A 453 -1.89 3.56 -20.42
N THR A 454 -1.46 2.55 -19.67
CA THR A 454 -2.16 1.26 -19.60
C THR A 454 -3.35 1.34 -18.64
N LEU A 455 -4.26 0.37 -18.74
CA LEU A 455 -5.29 0.17 -17.73
C LEU A 455 -4.65 -0.30 -16.41
N PRO A 456 -5.33 -0.08 -15.27
CA PRO A 456 -4.92 -0.66 -13.99
C PRO A 456 -4.79 -2.18 -14.07
N GLY A 457 -3.87 -2.72 -13.28
CA GLY A 457 -3.52 -4.13 -13.28
C GLY A 457 -2.82 -4.52 -11.98
N PRO A 458 -2.07 -5.63 -11.98
CA PRO A 458 -1.27 -5.99 -10.82
C PRO A 458 -0.16 -4.99 -10.55
N LYS A 459 0.21 -4.83 -9.27
CA LYS A 459 1.28 -3.92 -8.82
C LYS A 459 2.55 -4.06 -9.64
N VAL A 460 3.06 -2.94 -10.15
CA VAL A 460 4.39 -2.88 -10.76
C VAL A 460 5.45 -2.98 -9.67
N THR A 461 6.42 -3.87 -9.88
CA THR A 461 7.51 -4.12 -8.92
C THR A 461 8.88 -3.69 -9.43
N SER A 462 9.08 -3.64 -10.75
CA SER A 462 10.34 -3.20 -11.36
C SER A 462 10.12 -2.78 -12.80
N VAL A 463 10.83 -1.73 -13.22
CA VAL A 463 10.91 -1.24 -14.60
C VAL A 463 12.39 -1.18 -14.99
N GLN A 464 12.77 -1.91 -16.04
CA GLN A 464 14.12 -1.89 -16.60
C GLN A 464 14.09 -1.56 -18.08
N LEU A 465 15.18 -0.97 -18.56
CA LEU A 465 15.39 -0.71 -19.97
C LEU A 465 16.33 -1.77 -20.55
N GLY A 466 16.00 -2.25 -21.74
CA GLY A 466 16.83 -3.22 -22.46
C GLY A 466 16.89 -2.91 -23.95
N GLY A 467 17.86 -3.53 -24.61
CA GLY A 467 18.10 -3.38 -26.05
C GLY A 467 19.05 -4.48 -26.54
N ALA A 468 19.10 -4.68 -27.86
CA ALA A 468 20.10 -5.57 -28.42
C ALA A 468 21.51 -5.02 -28.16
N PRO A 469 22.54 -5.88 -28.00
CA PRO A 469 23.92 -5.42 -27.81
C PRO A 469 24.33 -4.39 -28.89
N GLY A 470 24.86 -3.25 -28.46
CA GLY A 470 25.27 -2.16 -29.36
C GLY A 470 24.14 -1.23 -29.83
N THR A 471 22.89 -1.48 -29.44
CA THR A 471 21.75 -0.59 -29.69
C THR A 471 21.35 0.19 -28.43
N LEU A 472 20.63 1.30 -28.59
CA LEU A 472 20.07 2.04 -27.45
C LEU A 472 19.09 1.14 -26.69
N ALA A 473 19.20 1.15 -25.35
CA ALA A 473 18.28 0.44 -24.46
C ALA A 473 16.92 1.14 -24.43
N ASP A 474 16.07 0.79 -25.40
CA ASP A 474 14.87 1.54 -25.75
C ASP A 474 13.57 0.72 -25.61
N LYS A 475 13.71 -0.54 -25.22
CA LYS A 475 12.62 -1.44 -24.83
C LYS A 475 12.42 -1.37 -23.33
N MET A 476 11.16 -1.31 -22.91
CA MET A 476 10.79 -1.25 -21.51
C MET A 476 10.33 -2.63 -21.05
N PHE A 477 10.96 -3.17 -20.02
CA PHE A 477 10.58 -4.43 -19.38
C PHE A 477 9.98 -4.10 -18.01
N VAL A 478 8.79 -4.61 -17.75
CA VAL A 478 8.01 -4.32 -16.55
C VAL A 478 7.65 -5.62 -15.85
N ALA A 479 8.00 -5.73 -14.57
CA ALA A 479 7.67 -6.89 -13.74
C ALA A 479 6.37 -6.64 -12.96
N MET A 480 5.42 -7.57 -13.10
CA MET A 480 4.12 -7.58 -12.43
C MET A 480 3.83 -9.01 -11.99
N GLU A 481 3.50 -9.22 -10.71
CA GLU A 481 3.35 -10.56 -10.12
C GLU A 481 4.56 -11.45 -10.42
N ASN A 482 4.37 -12.59 -11.11
CA ASN A 482 5.40 -13.52 -11.54
C ASN A 482 5.72 -13.40 -13.05
N LYS A 483 5.31 -12.31 -13.71
CA LYS A 483 5.45 -12.11 -15.16
C LYS A 483 6.28 -10.89 -15.49
N VAL A 484 6.95 -10.95 -16.65
CA VAL A 484 7.67 -9.83 -17.25
C VAL A 484 7.02 -9.44 -18.57
N HIS A 485 6.57 -8.19 -18.66
CA HIS A 485 5.96 -7.62 -19.85
C HIS A 485 6.94 -6.67 -20.56
N GLY A 486 7.09 -6.81 -21.88
CA GLY A 486 7.93 -5.93 -22.70
C GLY A 486 7.08 -4.98 -23.55
N PHE A 487 7.36 -3.68 -23.44
CA PHE A 487 6.67 -2.62 -24.16
C PHE A 487 7.60 -1.83 -25.07
N SER A 488 7.11 -1.49 -26.26
CA SER A 488 7.77 -0.55 -27.17
C SER A 488 7.49 0.90 -26.79
N LYS A 489 8.29 1.86 -27.29
CA LYS A 489 8.06 3.32 -27.15
C LYS A 489 6.66 3.79 -27.59
N LYS A 490 5.93 2.99 -28.38
CA LYS A 490 4.56 3.27 -28.85
C LYS A 490 3.47 2.65 -27.96
N GLY A 491 3.84 2.01 -26.85
CA GLY A 491 2.91 1.31 -25.96
C GLY A 491 2.51 -0.09 -26.41
N LYS A 492 2.93 -0.55 -27.61
CA LYS A 492 2.67 -1.93 -28.05
C LYS A 492 3.47 -2.91 -27.19
N MET A 493 2.76 -3.83 -26.53
CA MET A 493 3.36 -4.99 -25.87
C MET A 493 3.92 -5.96 -26.92
N PHE A 494 5.19 -6.35 -26.77
CA PHE A 494 5.87 -7.30 -27.67
C PHE A 494 6.35 -8.56 -26.95
N LEU A 495 6.35 -8.55 -25.60
CA LEU A 495 6.72 -9.69 -24.77
C LEU A 495 5.75 -9.80 -23.60
N SER A 496 5.31 -11.02 -23.30
CA SER A 496 4.69 -11.38 -22.03
C SER A 496 5.27 -12.73 -21.64
N PHE A 497 6.17 -12.72 -20.66
CA PHE A 497 6.93 -13.89 -20.24
C PHE A 497 6.52 -14.30 -18.83
N ASP A 498 6.03 -15.53 -18.69
CA ASP A 498 5.77 -16.14 -17.39
C ASP A 498 7.05 -16.78 -16.87
N THR A 499 7.52 -16.29 -15.72
CA THR A 499 8.77 -16.76 -15.12
C THR A 499 8.60 -18.06 -14.33
N ASN A 500 7.37 -18.58 -14.19
CA ASN A 500 7.04 -19.75 -13.37
C ASN A 500 7.55 -19.68 -11.92
N LEU A 501 7.90 -18.48 -11.42
CA LEU A 501 8.26 -18.28 -10.02
C LEU A 501 7.03 -18.53 -9.15
N THR A 502 7.24 -19.21 -8.02
CA THR A 502 6.22 -19.42 -6.99
C THR A 502 5.93 -18.14 -6.18
N GLU A 503 6.85 -17.18 -6.23
CA GLU A 503 6.81 -15.90 -5.52
C GLU A 503 6.70 -14.75 -6.54
N SER A 504 6.12 -13.61 -6.15
CA SER A 504 6.12 -12.41 -6.99
C SER A 504 7.54 -11.90 -7.20
N ILE A 505 7.87 -11.44 -8.40
CA ILE A 505 9.13 -10.75 -8.71
C ILE A 505 9.24 -9.49 -7.83
N LYS A 506 10.38 -9.34 -7.16
CA LYS A 506 10.72 -8.19 -6.31
C LYS A 506 11.75 -7.29 -6.96
N SER A 507 12.76 -7.89 -7.59
CA SER A 507 13.77 -7.17 -8.36
C SER A 507 14.07 -7.92 -9.66
N MET A 508 14.45 -7.14 -10.67
CA MET A 508 14.74 -7.60 -12.02
C MET A 508 15.91 -6.81 -12.59
N PHE A 509 16.76 -7.48 -13.35
CA PHE A 509 17.84 -6.87 -14.12
C PHE A 509 17.88 -7.41 -15.55
N VAL A 510 18.15 -6.56 -16.53
CA VAL A 510 18.17 -6.91 -17.96
C VAL A 510 19.54 -6.51 -18.54
N CYS A 511 20.35 -7.47 -19.01
CA CYS A 511 21.61 -7.24 -19.75
C CYS A 511 21.49 -7.93 -21.11
N GLY A 512 21.15 -7.18 -22.18
CA GLY A 512 20.99 -7.75 -23.52
C GLY A 512 19.87 -8.79 -23.60
N ALA A 513 20.22 -10.04 -23.92
CA ALA A 513 19.30 -11.19 -23.99
C ALA A 513 19.08 -11.87 -22.63
N ASP A 514 19.88 -11.50 -21.62
CA ASP A 514 19.83 -12.08 -20.28
C ASP A 514 18.84 -11.31 -19.40
N LEU A 515 17.92 -12.06 -18.80
CA LEU A 515 16.90 -11.60 -17.87
C LEU A 515 17.13 -12.27 -16.52
N LEU A 516 17.43 -11.45 -15.51
CA LEU A 516 17.62 -11.87 -14.13
C LEU A 516 16.40 -11.46 -13.33
N VAL A 517 15.79 -12.40 -12.62
CA VAL A 517 14.60 -12.12 -11.79
C VAL A 517 14.76 -12.75 -10.42
N CYS A 518 14.32 -12.02 -9.40
CA CYS A 518 14.37 -12.45 -8.01
C CYS A 518 12.98 -12.32 -7.37
N GLY A 519 12.55 -13.38 -6.68
CA GLY A 519 11.51 -13.32 -5.66
C GLY A 519 12.09 -12.92 -4.30
N ASN A 520 11.49 -13.39 -3.21
CA ASN A 520 12.05 -13.20 -1.86
C ASN A 520 13.26 -14.10 -1.64
N HIS A 521 13.24 -15.35 -2.12
CA HIS A 521 14.34 -16.29 -1.87
C HIS A 521 14.87 -16.97 -3.13
N VAL A 522 14.17 -16.83 -4.24
CA VAL A 522 14.50 -17.54 -5.48
C VAL A 522 15.06 -16.54 -6.48
N TYR A 523 16.26 -16.82 -6.98
CA TYR A 523 16.86 -16.16 -8.13
C TYR A 523 16.78 -17.08 -9.34
N ASN A 524 16.34 -16.55 -10.48
CA ASN A 524 16.37 -17.25 -11.77
C ASN A 524 17.09 -16.40 -12.82
N HIS A 525 17.86 -17.10 -13.65
CA HIS A 525 18.53 -16.55 -14.82
C HIS A 525 17.88 -17.12 -16.09
N TYR A 526 17.33 -16.24 -16.91
CA TYR A 526 16.82 -16.57 -18.23
C TYR A 526 17.70 -15.96 -19.32
N ARG A 527 17.87 -16.65 -20.44
CA ARG A 527 18.46 -16.14 -21.67
C ARG A 527 17.52 -16.41 -22.83
N ASP A 528 17.10 -15.37 -23.54
CA ASP A 528 16.06 -15.47 -24.59
C ASP A 528 14.80 -16.21 -24.10
N CYS A 529 14.35 -15.87 -22.88
CA CYS A 529 13.20 -16.51 -22.20
C CYS A 529 13.35 -18.03 -21.98
N LYS A 530 14.58 -18.57 -22.04
CA LYS A 530 14.90 -19.96 -21.67
C LYS A 530 15.63 -19.99 -20.35
N ASP A 531 15.24 -20.91 -19.49
CA ASP A 531 15.87 -21.08 -18.18
C ASP A 531 17.33 -21.53 -18.32
N VAL A 532 18.24 -20.78 -17.73
CA VAL A 532 19.67 -21.09 -17.64
C VAL A 532 19.97 -21.78 -16.32
N GLY A 533 19.27 -21.40 -15.26
CA GLY A 533 19.46 -21.93 -13.93
C GLY A 533 18.86 -21.04 -12.84
N SER A 534 18.78 -21.60 -11.64
CA SER A 534 18.24 -20.93 -10.46
C SER A 534 19.14 -21.11 -9.25
N TYR A 535 18.95 -20.24 -8.27
CA TYR A 535 19.60 -20.30 -6.96
C TYR A 535 18.58 -20.01 -5.87
N LEU A 536 18.54 -20.88 -4.85
CA LEU A 536 17.73 -20.68 -3.65
C LEU A 536 18.60 -20.01 -2.59
N CYS A 537 18.33 -18.74 -2.29
CA CYS A 537 18.98 -18.00 -1.24
C CYS A 537 18.37 -18.36 0.13
N GLY A 538 19.23 -18.55 1.14
CA GLY A 538 18.79 -18.78 2.52
C GLY A 538 18.29 -17.51 3.23
N ASP A 539 18.64 -16.34 2.71
CA ASP A 539 18.19 -15.03 3.20
C ASP A 539 17.23 -14.39 2.18
N THR A 540 16.53 -13.32 2.57
CA THR A 540 15.67 -12.57 1.65
C THR A 540 16.53 -11.76 0.68
N ILE A 541 16.30 -11.90 -0.63
CA ILE A 541 16.93 -11.12 -1.68
C ILE A 541 16.26 -9.75 -1.74
N VAL A 542 17.06 -8.69 -1.63
CA VAL A 542 16.61 -7.30 -1.66
C VAL A 542 16.70 -6.74 -3.08
N ASP A 543 17.83 -6.96 -3.76
CA ASP A 543 18.08 -6.45 -5.10
C ASP A 543 19.03 -7.36 -5.90
N VAL A 544 18.99 -7.26 -7.23
CA VAL A 544 19.85 -8.01 -8.15
C VAL A 544 20.41 -7.10 -9.23
N VAL A 545 21.72 -7.22 -9.44
CA VAL A 545 22.42 -6.55 -10.55
C VAL A 545 23.40 -7.51 -11.21
N ALA A 546 23.90 -7.11 -12.38
CA ALA A 546 24.92 -7.87 -13.09
C ALA A 546 26.06 -6.99 -13.57
N LEU A 547 27.27 -7.52 -13.46
CA LEU A 547 28.46 -7.00 -14.11
C LEU A 547 28.71 -7.79 -15.39
N CYS A 548 28.78 -7.10 -16.52
CA CYS A 548 29.01 -7.67 -17.85
C CYS A 548 30.44 -7.24 -18.32
N PRO A 549 31.54 -7.88 -17.87
CA PRO A 549 32.92 -7.46 -18.13
C PRO A 549 33.25 -7.39 -19.63
N ASN A 550 33.86 -6.27 -20.05
CA ASN A 550 34.32 -6.02 -21.43
C ASN A 550 33.26 -6.29 -22.52
N ASN A 551 31.97 -6.12 -22.22
CA ASN A 551 30.87 -6.49 -23.13
C ASN A 551 30.92 -7.97 -23.59
N SER A 552 31.48 -8.85 -22.77
CA SER A 552 31.50 -10.29 -23.04
C SER A 552 30.17 -10.96 -22.68
N ASN A 553 29.96 -12.20 -23.13
CA ASN A 553 28.80 -13.02 -22.75
C ASN A 553 28.89 -13.56 -21.30
N ARG A 554 29.96 -13.21 -20.58
CA ARG A 554 30.18 -13.60 -19.19
C ARG A 554 29.43 -12.65 -18.28
N ILE A 555 28.61 -13.20 -17.38
CA ILE A 555 27.78 -12.42 -16.47
C ILE A 555 28.14 -12.81 -15.04
N ILE A 556 28.53 -11.80 -14.26
CA ILE A 556 28.72 -11.93 -12.81
C ILE A 556 27.48 -11.31 -12.17
N THR A 557 26.63 -12.15 -11.59
CA THR A 557 25.42 -11.70 -10.90
C THR A 557 25.74 -11.40 -9.45
N ILE A 558 25.15 -10.35 -8.90
CA ILE A 558 25.31 -9.98 -7.51
C ILE A 558 23.92 -9.87 -6.89
N LEU A 559 23.73 -10.59 -5.78
CA LEU A 559 22.50 -10.55 -4.99
C LEU A 559 22.78 -9.81 -3.68
N ALA A 560 22.02 -8.76 -3.42
CA ALA A 560 21.97 -8.12 -2.11
C ALA A 560 20.98 -8.88 -1.22
N CYS A 561 21.38 -9.27 -0.02
CA CYS A 561 20.54 -10.05 0.88
C CYS A 561 20.35 -9.37 2.24
N SER A 562 19.15 -9.53 2.81
CA SER A 562 18.78 -8.96 4.12
C SER A 562 19.66 -9.46 5.28
N GLY A 563 20.27 -10.64 5.13
CA GLY A 563 21.23 -11.22 6.07
C GLY A 563 22.60 -10.53 6.13
N ARG A 564 22.70 -9.26 5.71
CA ARG A 564 23.94 -8.46 5.67
C ARG A 564 25.04 -9.13 4.85
N VAL A 565 24.69 -9.59 3.65
CA VAL A 565 25.66 -10.18 2.72
C VAL A 565 25.39 -9.77 1.26
N LEU A 566 26.46 -9.64 0.47
CA LEU A 566 26.39 -9.68 -0.99
C LEU A 566 26.83 -11.07 -1.46
N ARG A 567 26.00 -11.74 -2.25
CA ARG A 567 26.37 -13.02 -2.86
C ARG A 567 26.75 -12.78 -4.32
N ILE A 568 28.01 -13.03 -4.65
CA ILE A 568 28.52 -12.97 -6.02
C ILE A 568 28.31 -14.35 -6.63
N LEU A 569 27.51 -14.41 -7.69
CA LEU A 569 27.17 -15.62 -8.42
C LEU A 569 27.78 -15.60 -9.82
N GLU A 570 28.17 -16.79 -10.28
CA GLU A 570 28.54 -17.05 -11.65
C GLU A 570 27.96 -18.41 -12.05
N HIS A 571 27.29 -18.47 -13.21
CA HIS A 571 26.55 -19.67 -13.65
C HIS A 571 25.57 -20.20 -12.59
N CYS A 572 24.81 -19.29 -11.95
CA CYS A 572 23.85 -19.58 -10.87
C CYS A 572 24.46 -20.27 -9.63
N ARG A 573 25.79 -20.22 -9.46
CA ARG A 573 26.51 -20.75 -8.30
C ARG A 573 27.22 -19.64 -7.56
N VAL A 574 27.19 -19.69 -6.23
CA VAL A 574 27.89 -18.71 -5.39
C VAL A 574 29.39 -18.88 -5.58
N ARG A 575 30.03 -17.84 -6.13
CA ARG A 575 31.48 -17.71 -6.28
C ARG A 575 32.11 -17.23 -4.97
N GLN A 576 31.51 -16.22 -4.34
CA GLN A 576 31.99 -15.60 -3.11
C GLN A 576 30.82 -14.94 -2.38
N THR A 577 30.90 -14.87 -1.06
CA THR A 577 29.99 -14.09 -0.22
C THR A 577 30.78 -12.99 0.46
N ILE A 578 30.33 -11.76 0.36
CA ILE A 578 30.90 -10.60 1.05
C ILE A 578 30.00 -10.31 2.26
N GLU A 579 30.59 -10.25 3.44
CA GLU A 579 29.92 -9.88 4.68
C GLU A 579 29.82 -8.36 4.80
N LEU A 580 28.67 -7.87 5.25
CA LEU A 580 28.36 -6.44 5.33
C LEU A 580 28.11 -6.03 6.78
N ASN A 581 28.41 -4.78 7.10
CA ASN A 581 28.13 -4.23 8.43
C ASN A 581 26.64 -3.83 8.60
N SER A 582 25.96 -3.53 7.49
CA SER A 582 24.57 -3.05 7.44
C SER A 582 23.75 -3.81 6.39
N VAL A 583 22.42 -3.68 6.45
CA VAL A 583 21.53 -4.35 5.50
C VAL A 583 21.55 -3.58 4.18
N PRO A 584 21.91 -4.20 3.04
CA PRO A 584 21.90 -3.54 1.75
C PRO A 584 20.44 -3.29 1.32
N THR A 585 20.15 -2.10 0.80
CA THR A 585 18.80 -1.69 0.40
C THR A 585 18.64 -1.55 -1.11
N ILE A 586 19.70 -1.20 -1.82
CA ILE A 586 19.70 -1.03 -3.28
C ILE A 586 21.12 -1.10 -3.85
N MET A 587 21.23 -1.58 -5.09
CA MET A 587 22.47 -1.64 -5.85
C MET A 587 22.36 -0.83 -7.14
N HIS A 588 23.47 -0.20 -7.54
CA HIS A 588 23.60 0.51 -8.82
C HIS A 588 24.93 0.19 -9.48
N VAL A 589 24.88 -0.11 -10.78
CA VAL A 589 26.07 -0.34 -11.61
C VAL A 589 26.28 0.91 -12.46
N PRO A 590 27.33 1.72 -12.19
CA PRO A 590 27.61 2.92 -12.97
C PRO A 590 27.92 2.59 -14.43
N LYS A 591 27.58 3.49 -15.34
CA LYS A 591 27.86 3.29 -16.77
C LYS A 591 29.37 3.39 -17.02
N GLY A 592 29.91 2.49 -17.86
CA GLY A 592 31.32 2.52 -18.26
C GLY A 592 32.32 1.99 -17.22
N LEU A 593 31.90 1.73 -15.98
CA LEU A 593 32.74 1.22 -14.89
C LEU A 593 32.40 -0.24 -14.58
N GLY A 594 32.81 -1.13 -15.49
CA GLY A 594 32.31 -2.52 -15.57
C GLY A 594 32.59 -3.42 -14.35
N ASP A 595 33.54 -3.06 -13.50
CA ASP A 595 33.94 -3.78 -12.28
C ASP A 595 33.44 -3.12 -10.98
N LYS A 596 32.74 -1.99 -11.07
CA LYS A 596 32.30 -1.20 -9.92
C LYS A 596 30.82 -1.40 -9.61
N LEU A 597 30.51 -1.55 -8.34
CA LEU A 597 29.16 -1.67 -7.79
C LEU A 597 28.98 -0.65 -6.67
N ILE A 598 27.96 0.19 -6.75
CA ILE A 598 27.56 1.07 -5.66
C ILE A 598 26.42 0.41 -4.89
N CYS A 599 26.55 0.30 -3.57
CA CYS A 599 25.54 -0.26 -2.69
C CYS A 599 25.11 0.77 -1.65
N GLY A 600 23.80 1.00 -1.55
CA GLY A 600 23.18 1.77 -0.47
C GLY A 600 22.73 0.85 0.66
N PHE A 601 22.72 1.38 1.88
CA PHE A 601 22.43 0.61 3.09
C PHE A 601 21.30 1.21 3.94
N SER A 602 20.78 0.39 4.86
CA SER A 602 19.69 0.76 5.77
C SER A 602 20.06 1.80 6.82
N ASP A 603 21.34 1.91 7.16
CA ASP A 603 21.93 2.92 8.05
C ASP A 603 22.38 4.18 7.30
N GLY A 604 22.00 4.31 6.02
CA GLY A 604 22.26 5.49 5.23
C GLY A 604 23.65 5.59 4.60
N LYS A 605 24.56 4.64 4.87
CA LYS A 605 25.86 4.59 4.24
C LYS A 605 25.76 4.22 2.75
N VAL A 606 26.74 4.65 1.97
CA VAL A 606 26.93 4.23 0.58
C VAL A 606 28.36 3.79 0.37
N ILE A 607 28.54 2.57 -0.14
CA ILE A 607 29.84 1.93 -0.35
C ILE A 607 29.99 1.52 -1.80
N LEU A 608 31.15 1.83 -2.38
CA LEU A 608 31.61 1.37 -3.68
C LEU A 608 32.41 0.07 -3.50
N TYR A 609 31.98 -1.00 -4.14
CA TYR A 609 32.71 -2.25 -4.25
C TYR A 609 33.36 -2.35 -5.63
N LYS A 610 34.68 -2.55 -5.69
CA LYS A 610 35.38 -2.96 -6.91
C LYS A 610 35.54 -4.49 -6.86
N ILE A 611 34.90 -5.18 -7.80
CA ILE A 611 34.80 -6.64 -7.80
C ILE A 611 35.65 -7.22 -8.91
N GLY A 612 36.67 -8.00 -8.53
CA GLY A 612 37.55 -8.68 -9.46
C GLY A 612 36.79 -9.59 -10.42
N HIS A 613 36.88 -9.31 -11.72
CA HIS A 613 36.27 -10.15 -12.76
C HIS A 613 36.84 -11.58 -12.79
N PHE A 614 38.13 -11.72 -12.48
CA PHE A 614 38.85 -12.99 -12.54
C PHE A 614 39.48 -13.38 -11.19
N SER A 615 39.67 -12.45 -10.26
CA SER A 615 40.20 -12.69 -8.90
C SER A 615 39.10 -12.60 -7.84
N MET A 616 39.29 -13.28 -6.70
CA MET A 616 38.40 -13.15 -5.53
C MET A 616 38.63 -11.85 -4.74
N GLU A 617 39.42 -10.94 -5.29
CA GLU A 617 39.72 -9.65 -4.68
C GLU A 617 38.50 -8.75 -4.80
N VAL A 618 38.10 -8.20 -3.66
CA VAL A 618 37.07 -7.20 -3.55
C VAL A 618 37.66 -6.09 -2.70
N SER A 619 37.67 -4.87 -3.22
CA SER A 619 38.00 -3.68 -2.43
C SER A 619 36.74 -2.86 -2.21
N GLU A 620 36.59 -2.32 -1.01
CA GLU A 620 35.49 -1.44 -0.65
C GLU A 620 36.00 -0.02 -0.40
N GLU A 621 35.20 0.96 -0.77
CA GLU A 621 35.43 2.37 -0.51
C GLU A 621 34.13 3.02 -0.05
N VAL A 622 34.15 3.65 1.14
CA VAL A 622 32.99 4.37 1.66
C VAL A 622 32.87 5.69 0.90
N LEU A 623 31.76 5.86 0.17
CA LEU A 623 31.47 7.09 -0.57
C LEU A 623 30.72 8.10 0.29
N VAL A 624 29.80 7.62 1.12
CA VAL A 624 28.97 8.46 2.01
C VAL A 624 28.84 7.79 3.37
N ASP A 625 29.20 8.53 4.41
CA ASP A 625 29.00 8.21 5.82
C ASP A 625 28.44 9.45 6.53
N ASP A 626 27.16 9.70 6.33
CA ASP A 626 26.47 10.88 6.84
C ASP A 626 25.71 10.54 8.12
N ALA A 627 26.31 10.86 9.26
CA ALA A 627 25.73 10.63 10.58
C ALA A 627 24.48 11.50 10.85
N GLU A 628 24.33 12.63 10.17
CA GLU A 628 23.17 13.52 10.33
C GLU A 628 21.96 13.03 9.52
N HIS A 629 22.21 12.38 8.38
CA HIS A 629 21.20 11.81 7.48
C HIS A 629 21.30 10.29 7.33
N SER A 630 21.24 9.57 8.45
CA SER A 630 21.35 8.10 8.52
C SER A 630 20.11 7.31 8.02
N SER A 631 19.13 7.98 7.42
CA SER A 631 17.97 7.31 6.85
C SER A 631 18.37 6.41 5.68
N ALA A 632 17.72 5.25 5.59
CA ALA A 632 17.99 4.21 4.60
C ALA A 632 17.98 4.77 3.17
N VAL A 633 18.99 4.37 2.39
CA VAL A 633 19.09 4.74 0.97
C VAL A 633 18.02 3.96 0.19
N SER A 634 17.17 4.67 -0.55
CA SER A 634 16.05 4.08 -1.29
C SER A 634 16.28 4.04 -2.80
N CYS A 635 17.09 4.94 -3.34
CA CYS A 635 17.43 4.99 -4.77
C CYS A 635 18.78 5.65 -5.02
N ILE A 636 19.46 5.16 -6.06
CA ILE A 636 20.80 5.62 -6.48
C ILE A 636 20.79 5.83 -8.00
N ASN A 637 21.44 6.88 -8.47
CA ASN A 637 21.77 7.09 -9.87
C ASN A 637 23.15 7.75 -10.00
N THR A 638 23.79 7.62 -11.16
CA THR A 638 25.01 8.35 -11.50
C THR A 638 24.81 9.07 -12.81
N PHE A 639 25.13 10.37 -12.85
CA PHE A 639 24.95 11.21 -14.04
C PHE A 639 25.82 12.45 -13.96
N ASP A 640 26.38 12.87 -15.10
CA ASP A 640 27.16 14.12 -15.25
C ASP A 640 26.22 15.33 -15.34
N LEU A 641 25.93 15.93 -14.18
CA LEU A 641 25.11 17.12 -14.00
C LEU A 641 25.88 18.40 -14.28
N THR A 642 27.18 18.44 -13.98
CA THR A 642 28.02 19.64 -14.15
C THR A 642 28.51 19.83 -15.59
N GLY A 643 28.47 18.76 -16.40
CA GLY A 643 28.95 18.72 -17.77
C GLY A 643 30.47 18.66 -17.88
N ASP A 644 31.16 18.27 -16.81
CA ASP A 644 32.63 18.18 -16.75
C ASP A 644 33.16 16.81 -17.21
N GLY A 645 32.26 15.89 -17.57
CA GLY A 645 32.57 14.54 -18.01
C GLY A 645 32.73 13.51 -16.88
N LYS A 646 32.58 13.92 -15.61
CA LYS A 646 32.54 13.02 -14.44
C LYS A 646 31.10 12.87 -13.98
N GLU A 647 30.69 11.65 -13.66
CA GLU A 647 29.34 11.42 -13.12
C GLU A 647 29.29 11.79 -11.63
N GLU A 648 28.28 12.57 -11.24
CA GLU A 648 27.93 12.75 -9.83
C GLU A 648 27.03 11.60 -9.34
N LEU A 649 27.17 11.30 -8.04
CA LEU A 649 26.33 10.34 -7.32
C LEU A 649 25.06 11.04 -6.82
N ILE A 650 23.90 10.57 -7.27
CA ILE A 650 22.59 11.08 -6.88
C ILE A 650 21.94 10.06 -5.94
N LEU A 651 21.58 10.48 -4.74
CA LEU A 651 21.00 9.65 -3.70
C LEU A 651 19.62 10.16 -3.30
N GLY A 652 18.66 9.25 -3.25
CA GLY A 652 17.39 9.48 -2.55
C GLY A 652 17.30 8.60 -1.29
N ARG A 653 16.81 9.20 -0.21
CA ARG A 653 16.60 8.53 1.08
C ARG A 653 15.11 8.35 1.41
N ARG A 654 14.83 7.44 2.35
CA ARG A 654 13.47 7.20 2.86
C ARG A 654 12.92 8.34 3.72
N ASP A 655 13.75 9.20 4.29
CA ASP A 655 13.27 10.37 5.04
C ASP A 655 12.96 11.58 4.13
N GLY A 656 13.04 11.40 2.82
CA GLY A 656 12.79 12.45 1.83
C GLY A 656 13.99 13.33 1.51
N THR A 657 15.16 13.05 2.11
CA THR A 657 16.39 13.76 1.79
C THR A 657 16.94 13.30 0.43
N LEU A 658 17.17 14.25 -0.48
CA LEU A 658 17.91 14.08 -1.73
C LEU A 658 19.30 14.67 -1.56
N GLN A 659 20.34 13.91 -1.91
CA GLN A 659 21.73 14.36 -1.82
C GLN A 659 22.46 14.09 -3.14
N ILE A 660 23.36 15.00 -3.52
CA ILE A 660 24.22 14.85 -4.69
C ILE A 660 25.66 14.99 -4.24
N TYR A 661 26.51 14.03 -4.62
CA TYR A 661 27.93 14.02 -4.29
C TYR A 661 28.77 13.96 -5.55
N SER A 662 29.91 14.64 -5.53
CA SER A 662 30.99 14.40 -6.48
C SER A 662 31.63 13.03 -6.21
N MET A 663 31.94 12.30 -7.28
CA MET A 663 32.67 11.04 -7.20
C MET A 663 34.17 11.30 -7.36
N LYS A 664 34.99 10.56 -6.61
CA LYS A 664 36.45 10.70 -6.68
C LYS A 664 36.97 10.34 -8.06
N SER A 665 37.91 11.14 -8.56
CA SER A 665 38.59 10.92 -9.83
C SER A 665 39.97 10.33 -9.57
N GLU A 666 40.27 9.17 -10.16
CA GLU A 666 41.60 8.54 -10.05
C GLU A 666 42.71 9.43 -10.68
N ASP A 667 42.34 10.37 -11.56
CA ASP A 667 43.25 11.28 -12.28
C ASP A 667 43.60 12.60 -11.55
N ASN A 668 42.90 12.97 -10.46
CA ASN A 668 43.09 14.26 -9.77
C ASN A 668 43.46 14.06 -8.29
N GLU A 669 44.71 14.35 -7.92
CA GLU A 669 45.19 14.26 -6.52
C GLU A 669 44.49 15.22 -5.53
N ILE A 670 43.67 16.17 -6.01
CA ILE A 670 42.93 17.14 -5.19
C ILE A 670 41.55 16.58 -4.78
N ASP A 671 40.97 15.64 -5.54
CA ASP A 671 39.63 15.06 -5.31
C ASP A 671 39.72 13.79 -4.43
N LEU A 672 40.32 13.90 -3.25
CA LEU A 672 40.60 12.75 -2.36
C LEU A 672 39.35 12.21 -1.63
N GLU A 673 38.27 12.98 -1.57
CA GLU A 673 37.04 12.66 -0.83
C GLU A 673 35.78 12.99 -1.64
N SER A 674 34.75 12.15 -1.50
CA SER A 674 33.44 12.45 -2.08
C SER A 674 32.83 13.64 -1.36
N ARG A 675 32.56 14.71 -2.11
CA ARG A 675 32.07 15.97 -1.55
C ARG A 675 30.60 16.17 -1.89
N GLN A 676 29.78 16.52 -0.90
CA GLN A 676 28.38 16.89 -1.08
C GLN A 676 28.26 18.22 -1.84
N LEU A 677 27.48 18.21 -2.93
CA LEU A 677 27.23 19.34 -3.83
C LEU A 677 25.84 19.95 -3.63
N PHE A 678 24.86 19.12 -3.22
CA PHE A 678 23.46 19.52 -3.03
C PHE A 678 22.80 18.67 -1.95
N ILE A 679 21.91 19.30 -1.17
CA ILE A 679 21.02 18.63 -0.22
C ILE A 679 19.70 19.37 -0.10
N GLU A 680 18.58 18.65 -0.21
CA GLU A 680 17.26 19.15 0.14
C GLU A 680 16.37 18.02 0.65
N ASN A 681 15.34 18.36 1.44
CA ASN A 681 14.36 17.40 1.95
C ASN A 681 12.95 17.73 1.42
N TYR A 682 12.26 16.72 0.90
CA TYR A 682 10.94 16.84 0.28
C TYR A 682 9.78 16.28 1.12
N ASN A 683 10.03 15.93 2.38
CA ASN A 683 9.05 15.46 3.39
C ASN A 683 8.28 14.17 3.03
N GLU A 684 8.73 13.43 2.02
CA GLU A 684 8.16 12.15 1.57
C GLU A 684 9.30 11.24 1.11
N SER A 685 9.19 9.92 1.30
CA SER A 685 10.21 8.98 0.83
C SER A 685 10.50 9.19 -0.64
N ILE A 686 11.79 9.31 -1.00
CA ILE A 686 12.19 9.34 -2.41
C ILE A 686 12.18 7.92 -2.95
N SER A 687 11.31 7.62 -3.90
CA SER A 687 11.17 6.27 -4.45
C SER A 687 12.09 6.04 -5.64
N SER A 688 12.37 7.06 -6.44
CA SER A 688 13.27 6.94 -7.57
C SER A 688 13.91 8.27 -7.96
N VAL A 689 15.15 8.22 -8.43
CA VAL A 689 15.90 9.34 -9.01
C VAL A 689 16.51 8.93 -10.35
N GLN A 690 16.53 9.84 -11.32
CA GLN A 690 17.19 9.65 -12.62
C GLN A 690 17.85 10.96 -13.05
N GLY A 691 19.15 10.94 -13.34
CA GLY A 691 19.83 12.05 -13.99
C GLY A 691 19.66 12.00 -15.52
N GLY A 692 19.41 13.15 -16.15
CA GLY A 692 19.17 13.22 -17.58
C GLY A 692 18.79 14.61 -18.09
N THR A 693 18.11 14.64 -19.23
CA THR A 693 17.53 15.85 -19.84
C THR A 693 16.06 15.58 -20.17
N PHE A 694 15.13 16.01 -19.31
CA PHE A 694 13.70 15.69 -19.45
C PHE A 694 12.84 16.87 -19.91
N ALA A 695 12.91 18.03 -19.26
CA ALA A 695 12.08 19.17 -19.65
C ALA A 695 12.74 20.08 -20.71
N ALA A 696 13.86 20.71 -20.35
CA ALA A 696 14.53 21.68 -21.20
C ALA A 696 15.71 21.06 -21.95
N VAL A 697 15.68 21.10 -23.28
CA VAL A 697 16.78 20.60 -24.13
C VAL A 697 18.07 21.34 -23.78
N GLY A 698 19.18 20.60 -23.63
CA GLY A 698 20.49 21.17 -23.34
C GLY A 698 20.81 21.41 -21.86
N TYR A 699 19.82 21.30 -20.97
CA TYR A 699 20.01 21.43 -19.52
C TYR A 699 19.94 20.05 -18.84
N ALA A 700 20.85 19.83 -17.90
CA ALA A 700 20.86 18.64 -17.08
C ALA A 700 19.81 18.77 -15.97
N GLU A 701 19.24 17.65 -15.57
CA GLU A 701 18.14 17.61 -14.63
C GLU A 701 18.16 16.29 -13.85
N VAL A 702 17.84 16.37 -12.56
CA VAL A 702 17.49 15.21 -11.75
C VAL A 702 15.98 15.08 -11.71
N VAL A 703 15.44 14.05 -12.35
CA VAL A 703 14.02 13.69 -12.25
C VAL A 703 13.82 12.85 -11.00
N VAL A 704 12.93 13.30 -10.12
CA VAL A 704 12.66 12.73 -8.80
C VAL A 704 11.21 12.27 -8.74
N CYS A 705 10.98 11.10 -8.14
CA CYS A 705 9.64 10.62 -7.83
C CYS A 705 9.53 10.25 -6.35
N THR A 706 8.54 10.82 -5.65
CA THR A 706 8.24 10.51 -4.24
C THR A 706 7.33 9.30 -4.11
N TYR A 707 7.19 8.79 -2.87
CA TYR A 707 6.31 7.67 -2.54
C TYR A 707 4.85 7.88 -2.96
N THR A 708 4.32 9.09 -2.78
CA THR A 708 2.93 9.41 -3.16
C THR A 708 2.73 9.53 -4.67
N GLY A 709 3.82 9.45 -5.45
CA GLY A 709 3.78 9.53 -6.91
C GLY A 709 3.98 10.94 -7.47
N ARG A 710 4.45 11.91 -6.67
CA ARG A 710 4.80 13.23 -7.21
C ARG A 710 6.08 13.16 -8.04
N ILE A 711 6.01 13.61 -9.29
CA ILE A 711 7.14 13.66 -10.21
C ILE A 711 7.54 15.12 -10.43
N PHE A 712 8.79 15.44 -10.11
CA PHE A 712 9.37 16.77 -10.32
C PHE A 712 10.82 16.67 -10.77
N GLY A 713 11.30 17.76 -11.36
CA GLY A 713 12.64 17.95 -11.85
C GLY A 713 13.44 18.93 -11.00
N LEU A 714 14.72 18.67 -10.84
CA LEU A 714 15.71 19.61 -10.31
C LEU A 714 16.67 19.96 -11.45
N THR A 715 16.43 21.09 -12.12
CA THR A 715 17.12 21.49 -13.36
C THR A 715 18.25 22.49 -13.12
N THR A 716 19.31 22.41 -13.92
CA THR A 716 20.40 23.42 -13.95
C THR A 716 20.00 24.71 -14.69
N GLN A 717 18.80 24.80 -15.23
CA GLN A 717 18.31 26.00 -15.90
C GLN A 717 18.01 27.12 -14.90
N CYS A 718 18.81 28.21 -14.92
CA CYS A 718 18.56 29.39 -14.10
C CYS A 718 17.36 30.21 -14.61
N VAL A 719 16.32 30.37 -13.79
CA VAL A 719 15.12 31.17 -14.11
C VAL A 719 15.42 32.68 -14.32
N ALA A 720 16.53 33.19 -13.78
CA ALA A 720 16.91 34.60 -13.91
C ALA A 720 17.50 34.98 -15.28
N ARG A 721 18.14 34.04 -16.01
CA ARG A 721 18.82 34.33 -17.30
C ARG A 721 17.87 34.38 -18.50
N SER A 722 16.65 33.85 -18.39
CA SER A 722 15.65 33.92 -19.47
C SER A 722 15.01 35.29 -19.66
N ILE A 723 15.32 36.27 -18.79
CA ILE A 723 14.82 37.65 -18.89
C ILE A 723 15.75 38.53 -19.75
N SER A 724 17.05 38.23 -19.85
CA SER A 724 18.02 39.08 -20.57
C SER A 724 18.25 38.71 -22.03
N ASP A 725 18.05 37.44 -22.42
CA ASP A 725 18.55 36.92 -23.70
C ASP A 725 17.54 36.94 -24.86
N ASN A 726 16.32 37.44 -24.65
CA ASN A 726 15.26 37.47 -25.68
C ASN A 726 14.69 38.87 -25.94
N GLN A 727 15.51 39.80 -26.44
CA GLN A 727 15.02 41.09 -26.94
C GLN A 727 14.43 41.05 -28.36
N ASN A 728 14.37 39.90 -29.05
CA ASN A 728 13.97 39.85 -30.48
C ASN A 728 12.88 38.83 -30.87
N SER A 729 12.02 38.40 -29.95
CA SER A 729 10.78 37.71 -30.32
C SER A 729 9.69 38.03 -29.30
N GLY A 730 8.55 38.52 -29.80
CA GLY A 730 7.48 39.10 -29.02
C GLY A 730 6.88 38.21 -27.93
N THR A 731 6.55 38.86 -26.82
CA THR A 731 5.55 38.50 -25.80
C THR A 731 5.90 37.32 -24.88
N MET A 732 6.63 37.59 -23.78
CA MET A 732 6.70 36.70 -22.60
C MET A 732 5.71 37.18 -21.53
N ASN A 733 4.60 36.46 -21.37
CA ASN A 733 3.50 36.72 -20.43
C ASN A 733 3.60 35.83 -19.16
N PHE A 734 4.70 35.89 -18.40
CA PHE A 734 4.82 35.04 -17.20
C PHE A 734 3.90 35.38 -16.00
N PRO A 735 3.44 36.62 -15.75
CA PRO A 735 2.48 36.89 -14.66
C PRO A 735 1.06 36.40 -14.94
N ASN A 736 0.69 36.23 -16.21
CA ASN A 736 -0.66 35.81 -16.60
C ASN A 736 -0.82 34.29 -16.52
N ASP A 737 0.22 33.51 -16.82
CA ASP A 737 0.12 32.04 -16.85
C ASP A 737 0.02 31.41 -15.45
N THR A 738 0.71 31.97 -14.45
CA THR A 738 0.57 31.53 -13.05
C THR A 738 -0.82 31.84 -12.51
N ASN A 739 -1.36 33.02 -12.78
CA ASN A 739 -2.72 33.38 -12.41
C ASN A 739 -3.78 32.53 -13.14
N LEU A 740 -3.57 32.21 -14.42
CA LEU A 740 -4.42 31.29 -15.18
C LEU A 740 -4.35 29.86 -14.64
N ARG A 741 -3.16 29.36 -14.30
CA ARG A 741 -2.96 28.04 -13.69
C ARG A 741 -3.62 27.96 -12.31
N ILE A 742 -3.47 29.01 -11.48
CA ILE A 742 -4.18 29.12 -10.19
C ILE A 742 -5.69 29.16 -10.41
N ALA A 743 -6.20 29.88 -11.42
CA ALA A 743 -7.62 29.92 -11.73
C ALA A 743 -8.16 28.55 -12.19
N ARG A 744 -7.41 27.82 -13.03
CA ARG A 744 -7.75 26.44 -13.44
C ARG A 744 -7.77 25.50 -12.24
N LEU A 745 -6.73 25.52 -11.41
CA LEU A 745 -6.66 24.71 -10.18
C LEU A 745 -7.80 25.05 -9.22
N ARG A 746 -8.19 26.31 -9.07
CA ARG A 746 -9.36 26.69 -8.24
C ARG A 746 -10.67 26.15 -8.80
N SER A 747 -10.84 26.17 -10.13
CA SER A 747 -12.02 25.58 -10.78
C SER A 747 -12.06 24.06 -10.60
N GLU A 748 -10.92 23.40 -10.77
CA GLU A 748 -10.78 21.96 -10.56
C GLU A 748 -11.00 21.57 -9.11
N ILE A 749 -10.45 22.33 -8.14
CA ILE A 749 -10.72 22.14 -6.71
C ILE A 749 -12.21 22.30 -6.44
N ALA A 750 -12.89 23.33 -6.96
CA ALA A 750 -14.33 23.51 -6.75
C ALA A 750 -15.16 22.37 -7.35
N GLU A 751 -14.78 21.87 -8.53
CA GLU A 751 -15.43 20.73 -9.16
C GLU A 751 -15.20 19.43 -8.37
N LEU A 752 -13.95 19.19 -7.94
CA LEU A 752 -13.56 18.05 -7.11
C LEU A 752 -14.21 18.12 -5.74
N GLU A 753 -14.29 19.28 -5.10
CA GLU A 753 -14.99 19.49 -3.83
C GLU A 753 -16.49 19.22 -4.00
N SER A 754 -17.11 19.68 -5.09
CA SER A 754 -18.51 19.36 -5.40
C SER A 754 -18.72 17.88 -5.67
N ARG A 755 -17.79 17.23 -6.38
CA ARG A 755 -17.83 15.78 -6.65
C ARG A 755 -17.63 14.99 -5.36
N VAL A 756 -16.64 15.34 -4.54
CA VAL A 756 -16.36 14.72 -3.24
C VAL A 756 -17.50 14.98 -2.26
N ALA A 757 -18.12 16.16 -2.24
CA ALA A 757 -19.29 16.42 -1.41
C ALA A 757 -20.47 15.54 -1.82
N ARG A 758 -20.74 15.42 -3.13
CA ARG A 758 -21.74 14.49 -3.67
C ARG A 758 -21.40 13.04 -3.32
N GLU A 759 -20.15 12.60 -3.51
CA GLU A 759 -19.70 11.25 -3.15
C GLU A 759 -19.69 11.01 -1.64
N ARG A 760 -19.44 12.03 -0.80
CA ARG A 760 -19.54 11.97 0.67
C ARG A 760 -20.98 11.85 1.12
N GLU A 761 -21.89 12.60 0.51
CA GLU A 761 -23.32 12.47 0.78
C GLU A 761 -23.82 11.09 0.37
N LYS A 762 -23.41 10.59 -0.81
CA LYS A 762 -23.62 9.19 -1.22
C LYS A 762 -22.99 8.20 -0.23
N TYR A 763 -21.74 8.41 0.18
CA TYR A 763 -21.01 7.51 1.07
C TYR A 763 -21.61 7.50 2.49
N GLN A 764 -22.01 8.65 3.04
CA GLN A 764 -22.68 8.78 4.34
C GLN A 764 -24.07 8.13 4.33
N GLN A 765 -24.76 8.18 3.20
CA GLN A 765 -25.99 7.39 2.96
C GLN A 765 -25.68 5.88 2.80
N SER A 766 -24.50 5.52 2.29
CA SER A 766 -24.03 4.13 2.10
C SER A 766 -23.43 3.46 3.35
N THR A 767 -22.88 4.22 4.32
CA THR A 767 -22.15 3.67 5.49
C THR A 767 -23.09 3.10 6.57
N GLN A 768 -24.40 3.16 6.38
CA GLN A 768 -25.34 2.33 7.16
C GLN A 768 -25.32 0.87 6.71
N ALA A 769 -24.70 0.55 5.56
CA ALA A 769 -24.42 -0.80 5.09
C ALA A 769 -22.95 -1.17 5.33
N MET A 770 -22.72 -2.21 6.15
CA MET A 770 -21.39 -2.72 6.47
C MET A 770 -20.67 -3.22 5.21
N SER A 771 -19.67 -2.47 4.74
CA SER A 771 -18.70 -2.96 3.75
C SER A 771 -17.27 -2.83 4.30
N SER A 772 -16.54 -3.95 4.31
CA SER A 772 -15.10 -4.00 4.59
C SER A 772 -14.35 -3.93 3.26
N GLY A 773 -14.12 -2.71 2.77
CA GLY A 773 -13.15 -2.45 1.70
C GLY A 773 -11.81 -2.05 2.31
N LEU A 774 -10.70 -2.68 1.89
CA LEU A 774 -9.36 -2.29 2.31
C LEU A 774 -8.98 -0.94 1.67
N SER A 775 -8.77 0.08 2.52
CA SER A 775 -8.11 1.32 2.15
C SER A 775 -6.58 1.14 2.15
N ALA A 776 -5.87 1.87 1.30
CA ALA A 776 -4.45 1.77 0.93
C ALA A 776 -3.49 1.15 1.97
N ILE A 777 -2.64 0.21 1.53
CA ILE A 777 -1.67 -0.48 2.41
C ILE A 777 -0.53 0.48 2.80
N PRO A 778 -0.28 0.73 4.10
CA PRO A 778 0.78 1.61 4.58
C PRO A 778 2.16 0.98 4.36
N MET A 779 3.15 1.80 4.00
CA MET A 779 4.55 1.41 4.06
C MET A 779 5.05 1.64 5.49
N LEU A 780 5.53 0.58 6.12
CA LEU A 780 5.90 0.59 7.52
C LEU A 780 7.22 -0.13 7.69
N ASN A 781 8.12 0.46 8.47
CA ASN A 781 9.42 -0.13 8.74
C ASN A 781 9.83 0.15 10.18
N MET A 782 10.33 -0.87 10.87
CA MET A 782 10.88 -0.75 12.22
C MET A 782 12.31 -1.28 12.18
N VAL A 783 13.30 -0.41 12.40
CA VAL A 783 14.73 -0.74 12.30
C VAL A 783 15.43 -0.37 13.60
N LEU A 784 16.31 -1.24 14.08
CA LEU A 784 17.14 -0.97 15.25
C LEU A 784 18.34 -0.09 14.84
N CYS A 785 18.40 1.13 15.38
CA CYS A 785 19.52 2.04 15.22
C CYS A 785 20.70 1.58 16.08
N ARG A 786 21.89 1.51 15.46
CA ARG A 786 23.11 1.07 16.14
C ARG A 786 23.72 2.11 17.07
N GLU A 787 23.47 3.39 16.81
CA GLU A 787 24.17 4.49 17.49
C GLU A 787 23.58 4.79 18.87
N ASP A 788 22.25 4.73 19.00
CA ASP A 788 21.54 5.07 20.24
C ASP A 788 20.78 3.88 20.87
N ALA A 789 20.90 2.69 20.28
CA ALA A 789 20.21 1.47 20.69
C ALA A 789 18.70 1.70 20.90
N SER A 790 18.07 2.36 19.93
CA SER A 790 16.64 2.61 19.83
C SER A 790 16.08 2.10 18.50
N TYR A 791 14.77 1.82 18.46
CA TYR A 791 14.07 1.44 17.25
C TYR A 791 13.47 2.66 16.58
N ASP A 792 13.80 2.86 15.30
CA ASP A 792 13.16 3.81 14.42
C ASP A 792 11.96 3.14 13.76
N LEU A 793 10.75 3.56 14.17
CA LEU A 793 9.48 3.18 13.57
C LEU A 793 9.05 4.27 12.58
N SER A 794 9.21 3.98 11.29
CA SER A 794 8.77 4.84 10.19
C SER A 794 7.40 4.41 9.70
N ILE A 795 6.45 5.35 9.73
CA ILE A 795 5.08 5.14 9.27
C ILE A 795 4.82 6.05 8.08
N GLU A 796 4.46 5.49 6.93
CA GLU A 796 4.18 6.27 5.72
C GLU A 796 2.94 5.75 4.97
N ILE A 797 2.03 6.66 4.65
CA ILE A 797 0.78 6.38 3.93
C ILE A 797 0.55 7.41 2.82
N PRO A 798 -0.23 7.06 1.76
CA PRO A 798 -0.44 7.97 0.62
C PRO A 798 -1.26 9.21 0.97
N ALA A 799 -2.10 9.10 2.00
CA ALA A 799 -2.91 10.19 2.53
C ALA A 799 -2.24 10.82 3.75
N SER A 800 -2.61 12.06 4.09
CA SER A 800 -2.17 12.67 5.35
C SER A 800 -2.61 11.84 6.55
N ILE A 801 -1.75 11.71 7.55
CA ILE A 801 -2.03 11.06 8.83
C ILE A 801 -2.77 12.05 9.74
N GLU A 802 -3.83 11.60 10.40
CA GLU A 802 -4.53 12.39 11.43
C GLU A 802 -4.06 11.98 12.83
N TYR A 803 -4.08 10.66 13.10
CA TYR A 803 -3.71 10.08 14.39
C TYR A 803 -2.89 8.81 14.22
N ILE A 804 -1.90 8.63 15.08
CA ILE A 804 -1.24 7.34 15.34
C ILE A 804 -1.44 7.02 16.82
N LEU A 805 -2.13 5.93 17.12
CA LEU A 805 -2.26 5.43 18.48
C LEU A 805 -1.33 4.23 18.67
N LEU A 806 -0.47 4.31 19.68
CA LEU A 806 0.42 3.24 20.09
C LEU A 806 -0.12 2.60 21.36
N GLN A 807 -0.27 1.28 21.33
CA GLN A 807 -0.57 0.45 22.49
C GLN A 807 0.54 -0.59 22.63
N SER A 808 0.99 -0.86 23.85
CA SER A 808 1.97 -1.93 24.10
C SER A 808 1.65 -2.64 25.41
N ASP A 809 1.85 -3.95 25.43
CA ASP A 809 1.84 -4.81 26.62
C ASP A 809 3.22 -4.92 27.30
N VAL A 810 4.24 -4.27 26.73
CA VAL A 810 5.60 -4.13 27.26
C VAL A 810 5.87 -2.66 27.58
N PRO A 811 6.58 -2.33 28.68
CA PRO A 811 7.03 -0.96 28.91
C PRO A 811 8.04 -0.56 27.84
N LEU A 812 7.70 0.51 27.14
CA LEU A 812 8.50 1.12 26.09
C LEU A 812 8.65 2.60 26.40
N GLU A 813 9.83 3.15 26.10
CA GLU A 813 10.09 4.58 26.24
C GLU A 813 10.08 5.22 24.85
N LEU A 814 9.21 6.20 24.65
CA LEU A 814 9.10 6.94 23.40
C LEU A 814 10.00 8.17 23.49
N LEU A 815 10.87 8.36 22.49
CA LEU A 815 11.79 9.49 22.42
C LEU A 815 11.25 10.56 21.47
N ASP A 816 11.48 11.82 21.84
CA ASP A 816 11.16 12.95 20.97
C ASP A 816 12.07 12.96 19.73
N VAL A 817 11.46 13.17 18.57
CA VAL A 817 12.16 13.31 17.29
C VAL A 817 11.98 14.76 16.85
N GLU A 818 13.08 15.52 16.74
CA GLU A 818 13.02 16.97 16.46
C GLU A 818 12.29 17.32 15.15
N LYS A 819 12.38 16.44 14.14
CA LYS A 819 11.69 16.59 12.85
C LYS A 819 10.17 16.32 12.95
N ASN A 820 9.71 15.68 14.02
CA ASN A 820 8.32 15.30 14.19
C ASN A 820 7.50 16.47 14.76
N THR A 821 6.48 16.89 14.01
CA THR A 821 5.59 18.00 14.37
C THR A 821 4.30 17.54 15.05
N ALA A 822 4.14 16.22 15.28
CA ALA A 822 2.97 15.67 15.94
C ALA A 822 2.99 15.97 17.44
N VAL A 823 1.80 16.24 17.98
CA VAL A 823 1.63 16.41 19.43
C VAL A 823 1.36 15.05 20.07
N VAL A 824 2.15 14.70 21.07
CA VAL A 824 2.04 13.43 21.81
C VAL A 824 1.18 13.61 23.05
N SER A 825 0.27 12.67 23.30
CA SER A 825 -0.43 12.53 24.57
C SER A 825 -0.30 11.12 25.11
N PHE A 826 0.10 11.02 26.38
CA PHE A 826 0.17 9.75 27.11
C PHE A 826 -1.12 9.56 27.91
N SER A 827 -1.73 8.38 27.76
CA SER A 827 -2.91 8.01 28.52
C SER A 827 -2.52 7.08 29.68
N GLU A 828 -3.19 7.25 30.83
CA GLU A 828 -2.98 6.36 31.96
C GLU A 828 -3.39 4.92 31.61
N CYS A 829 -2.50 3.97 31.87
CA CYS A 829 -2.76 2.56 31.61
C CYS A 829 -3.54 1.94 32.78
N ASN A 830 -4.69 1.33 32.50
CA ASN A 830 -5.42 0.58 33.52
C ASN A 830 -4.65 -0.71 33.88
N PRO A 831 -4.27 -0.95 35.15
CA PRO A 831 -3.53 -2.14 35.56
C PRO A 831 -4.18 -3.48 35.20
N LEU A 832 -5.51 -3.51 35.02
CA LEU A 832 -6.25 -4.72 34.66
C LEU A 832 -6.27 -5.02 33.15
N SER A 833 -5.88 -4.05 32.31
CA SER A 833 -5.94 -4.17 30.86
C SER A 833 -4.73 -4.89 30.24
N GLY A 834 -3.64 -5.06 31.00
CA GLY A 834 -2.37 -5.60 30.49
C GLY A 834 -1.53 -4.60 29.69
N ASN A 835 -2.03 -3.38 29.46
CA ASN A 835 -1.29 -2.34 28.76
C ASN A 835 -0.22 -1.72 29.66
N CYS A 836 0.99 -1.55 29.13
CA CYS A 836 2.09 -0.82 29.74
C CYS A 836 2.32 0.55 29.11
N LEU A 837 1.88 0.76 27.87
CA LEU A 837 1.96 2.05 27.18
C LEU A 837 0.69 2.30 26.36
N LEU A 838 0.16 3.51 26.47
CA LEU A 838 -0.86 4.08 25.58
C LEU A 838 -0.45 5.51 25.21
N ALA A 839 -0.09 5.72 23.95
CA ALA A 839 0.31 7.03 23.44
C ALA A 839 -0.47 7.38 22.18
N THR A 840 -0.85 8.64 22.03
CA THR A 840 -1.50 9.15 20.81
C THR A 840 -0.68 10.28 20.23
N TYR A 841 -0.25 10.12 18.99
CA TYR A 841 0.38 11.17 18.19
C TYR A 841 -0.69 11.80 17.30
N ARG A 842 -0.92 13.09 17.45
CA ARG A 842 -1.80 13.88 16.60
C ARG A 842 -0.99 14.72 15.64
N CYS A 843 -1.09 14.43 14.35
CA CYS A 843 -0.43 15.19 13.30
C CYS A 843 -1.22 16.48 13.04
N GLN A 844 -0.59 17.64 13.24
CA GLN A 844 -1.23 18.94 12.99
C GLN A 844 -1.08 19.39 11.54
N LEU A 845 -0.01 18.96 10.89
CA LEU A 845 0.30 19.23 9.49
C LEU A 845 -0.16 18.06 8.61
N ASN A 846 -0.43 18.34 7.33
CA ASN A 846 -0.71 17.34 6.29
C ASN A 846 0.55 16.52 6.00
N THR A 847 0.85 15.58 6.90
CA THR A 847 2.05 14.74 6.89
C THR A 847 1.64 13.33 6.49
N SER A 848 2.20 12.83 5.39
CA SER A 848 2.03 11.46 4.92
C SER A 848 2.97 10.48 5.64
N ARG A 849 3.99 11.01 6.31
CA ARG A 849 5.03 10.25 7.02
C ARG A 849 5.23 10.76 8.45
N VAL A 850 5.43 9.83 9.38
CA VAL A 850 5.83 10.08 10.77
C VAL A 850 6.92 9.09 11.17
N ASP A 851 8.02 9.60 11.72
CA ASP A 851 9.10 8.80 12.31
C ASP A 851 9.03 8.88 13.84
N LEU A 852 9.08 7.71 14.50
CA LEU A 852 8.95 7.54 15.94
C LEU A 852 10.15 6.76 16.47
N LYS A 853 10.76 7.24 17.55
CA LYS A 853 11.86 6.54 18.23
C LYS A 853 11.37 5.82 19.47
N ILE A 854 11.65 4.52 19.56
CA ILE A 854 11.15 3.63 20.60
C ILE A 854 12.33 2.90 21.25
N ARG A 855 12.49 3.05 22.56
CA ARG A 855 13.48 2.30 23.32
C ARG A 855 12.83 1.11 24.01
N THR A 856 13.49 -0.04 23.88
CA THR A 856 13.08 -1.31 24.50
C THR A 856 13.99 -1.65 25.68
N ILE A 857 13.51 -2.50 26.57
CA ILE A 857 14.28 -3.04 27.69
C ILE A 857 14.49 -4.53 27.42
N GLU A 858 15.75 -4.94 27.42
CA GLU A 858 16.13 -6.33 27.14
C GLU A 858 15.57 -7.29 28.22
N GLY A 859 15.10 -8.46 27.78
CA GLY A 859 14.40 -9.43 28.61
C GLY A 859 12.88 -9.24 28.66
N GLN A 860 12.38 -8.03 28.39
CA GLN A 860 10.94 -7.75 28.32
C GLN A 860 10.44 -7.88 26.87
N HIS A 861 9.36 -8.63 26.67
CA HIS A 861 8.88 -9.01 25.34
C HIS A 861 7.36 -9.09 25.28
N GLY A 862 6.82 -8.85 24.09
CA GLY A 862 5.38 -8.72 23.85
C GLY A 862 5.13 -8.07 22.49
N THR A 863 4.07 -7.28 22.38
CA THR A 863 3.56 -6.71 21.14
C THR A 863 3.31 -5.21 21.27
N LEU A 864 3.88 -4.45 20.34
CA LEU A 864 3.53 -3.06 20.08
C LEU A 864 2.48 -3.01 18.96
N GLN A 865 1.33 -2.43 19.24
CA GLN A 865 0.27 -2.17 18.28
C GLN A 865 0.25 -0.69 17.88
N ALA A 866 0.24 -0.42 16.58
CA ALA A 866 0.08 0.91 16.01
C ALA A 866 -1.23 0.99 15.20
N PHE A 867 -2.11 1.91 15.58
CA PHE A 867 -3.35 2.21 14.88
C PHE A 867 -3.17 3.52 14.09
N ILE A 868 -3.09 3.41 12.76
CA ILE A 868 -2.86 4.53 11.86
C ILE A 868 -4.19 5.00 11.28
N THR A 869 -4.54 6.24 11.51
CA THR A 869 -5.79 6.85 11.03
C THR A 869 -5.47 7.98 10.06
N PRO A 870 -5.67 7.81 8.75
CA PRO A 870 -5.51 8.87 7.77
C PRO A 870 -6.66 9.89 7.80
N VAL A 871 -6.39 11.08 7.25
CA VAL A 871 -7.38 12.11 6.91
C VAL A 871 -8.13 11.67 5.63
N LEU A 872 -8.86 10.56 5.73
CA LEU A 872 -9.73 10.05 4.68
C LEU A 872 -11.19 10.09 5.16
N GLN A 873 -12.11 10.12 4.20
CA GLN A 873 -13.54 9.94 4.44
C GLN A 873 -14.02 8.78 3.57
N PRO A 874 -14.46 7.65 4.17
CA PRO A 874 -14.60 7.37 5.61
C PRO A 874 -13.31 7.46 6.39
N LYS A 875 -13.42 7.79 7.69
CA LYS A 875 -12.32 7.54 8.62
C LYS A 875 -12.17 6.03 8.77
N CYS A 876 -11.03 5.50 8.37
CA CYS A 876 -10.61 4.14 8.67
C CYS A 876 -9.40 4.17 9.59
N SER A 877 -9.21 3.15 10.41
CA SER A 877 -7.98 2.98 11.17
C SER A 877 -7.37 1.63 10.83
N GLN A 878 -6.07 1.61 10.62
CA GLN A 878 -5.33 0.39 10.28
C GLN A 878 -4.49 -0.05 11.46
N LEU A 879 -4.71 -1.27 11.93
CA LEU A 879 -3.92 -1.90 12.98
C LEU A 879 -2.69 -2.59 12.41
N ARG A 880 -1.55 -2.36 13.05
CA ARG A 880 -0.27 -2.99 12.76
C ARG A 880 0.39 -3.46 14.04
N GLU A 881 0.90 -4.69 14.03
CA GLU A 881 1.47 -5.34 15.20
C GLU A 881 2.95 -5.60 14.99
N TYR A 882 3.76 -5.23 15.99
CA TYR A 882 5.21 -5.39 15.99
C TYR A 882 5.62 -6.23 17.21
N PRO A 883 6.22 -7.41 17.00
CA PRO A 883 6.70 -8.22 18.11
C PRO A 883 7.99 -7.63 18.69
N ILE A 884 7.94 -7.22 19.96
CA ILE A 884 9.13 -6.85 20.73
C ILE A 884 9.77 -8.15 21.24
N LYS A 885 10.95 -8.47 20.71
CA LYS A 885 11.67 -9.71 21.01
C LYS A 885 12.35 -9.63 22.39
N PRO A 886 12.52 -10.76 23.12
CA PRO A 886 13.25 -10.78 24.39
C PRO A 886 14.67 -10.22 24.29
N LEU A 887 15.41 -10.56 23.24
CA LEU A 887 16.73 -10.01 22.95
C LEU A 887 16.63 -8.93 21.88
N SER A 888 15.78 -7.93 22.12
CA SER A 888 15.47 -6.85 21.16
C SER A 888 16.68 -5.98 20.80
N LEU A 889 17.76 -5.97 21.57
CA LEU A 889 18.92 -5.11 21.28
C LEU A 889 20.05 -5.84 20.53
N HIS A 890 19.80 -7.08 20.10
CA HIS A 890 20.76 -7.86 19.33
C HIS A 890 20.59 -7.63 17.84
N VAL A 891 21.70 -7.53 17.10
CA VAL A 891 21.72 -7.47 15.63
C VAL A 891 22.58 -8.59 15.09
N ARG A 892 22.24 -9.14 13.92
CA ARG A 892 23.04 -10.21 13.32
C ARG A 892 24.42 -9.68 12.92
N THR A 893 25.45 -10.47 13.19
CA THR A 893 26.84 -10.23 12.78
C THR A 893 27.47 -11.53 12.30
N HIS A 894 28.53 -11.43 11.52
CA HIS A 894 29.27 -12.60 11.02
C HIS A 894 30.61 -12.78 11.75
N LYS A 895 31.02 -11.80 12.57
CA LYS A 895 32.25 -11.84 13.36
C LYS A 895 31.98 -12.46 14.73
N PHE A 896 32.82 -13.41 15.14
CA PHE A 896 32.81 -13.97 16.49
C PHE A 896 34.25 -14.03 17.02
N ASP A 897 34.50 -13.38 18.16
CA ASP A 897 35.82 -13.23 18.75
C ASP A 897 36.07 -14.30 19.82
N GLU A 898 36.62 -15.45 19.40
CA GLU A 898 36.92 -16.59 20.28
C GLU A 898 37.86 -16.25 21.47
N THR A 899 38.50 -15.07 21.49
CA THR A 899 39.40 -14.67 22.58
C THR A 899 38.68 -14.12 23.81
N ARG A 900 37.38 -13.80 23.70
CA ARG A 900 36.59 -13.26 24.82
C ARG A 900 36.19 -14.35 25.82
N PRO A 901 35.95 -14.01 27.09
CA PRO A 901 35.39 -14.95 28.05
C PRO A 901 33.91 -15.20 27.73
N TYR A 902 33.53 -16.45 27.50
CA TYR A 902 32.15 -16.85 27.22
C TYR A 902 31.56 -17.68 28.36
N SER A 903 30.30 -17.39 28.68
CA SER A 903 29.42 -18.30 29.42
C SER A 903 28.56 -19.07 28.43
N SER A 904 28.23 -20.32 28.75
CA SER A 904 27.48 -21.21 27.85
C SER A 904 26.20 -21.77 28.47
N LEU A 905 25.19 -21.97 27.63
CA LEU A 905 23.95 -22.68 27.93
C LEU A 905 23.77 -23.78 26.87
N THR A 906 23.76 -25.03 27.30
CA THR A 906 23.51 -26.17 26.43
C THR A 906 22.18 -26.81 26.78
N LEU A 907 21.34 -26.99 25.76
CA LEU A 907 20.02 -27.62 25.82
C LEU A 907 20.05 -28.93 25.03
N ARG A 908 19.74 -30.06 25.68
CA ARG A 908 19.57 -31.36 25.01
C ARG A 908 18.15 -31.88 25.22
N GLY A 909 17.48 -32.30 24.16
CA GLY A 909 16.10 -32.76 24.25
C GLY A 909 15.53 -33.28 22.94
N ALA A 910 14.30 -33.77 22.97
CA ALA A 910 13.63 -34.35 21.80
C ALA A 910 12.93 -33.28 20.95
N PHE A 911 13.66 -32.27 20.46
CA PHE A 911 13.15 -31.22 19.57
C PHE A 911 13.74 -31.31 18.17
N SER A 912 12.98 -30.91 17.17
CA SER A 912 13.44 -30.83 15.77
C SER A 912 14.23 -29.54 15.51
N LEU A 913 14.99 -29.52 14.40
CA LEU A 913 15.73 -28.33 13.97
C LEU A 913 14.80 -27.13 13.72
N SER A 914 13.63 -27.36 13.11
CA SER A 914 12.63 -26.32 12.85
C SER A 914 11.98 -25.77 14.11
N GLU A 915 11.77 -26.59 15.13
CA GLU A 915 11.26 -26.13 16.41
C GLU A 915 12.27 -25.24 17.14
N MET A 916 13.53 -25.67 17.22
CA MET A 916 14.58 -24.85 17.83
C MET A 916 14.75 -23.52 17.09
N HIS A 917 14.79 -23.57 15.76
CA HIS A 917 14.87 -22.37 14.93
C HIS A 917 13.68 -21.42 15.14
N SER A 918 12.46 -21.96 15.23
CA SER A 918 11.28 -21.16 15.55
C SER A 918 11.39 -20.52 16.94
N TRP A 919 11.84 -21.24 17.96
CA TRP A 919 12.03 -20.66 19.30
C TRP A 919 13.10 -19.57 19.32
N ILE A 920 14.21 -19.75 18.59
CA ILE A 920 15.24 -18.72 18.45
C ILE A 920 14.68 -17.50 17.72
N SER A 921 13.88 -17.69 16.67
CA SER A 921 13.15 -16.61 15.95
C SER A 921 12.16 -15.84 16.84
N HIS A 922 11.59 -16.48 17.86
CA HIS A 922 10.79 -15.78 18.87
C HIS A 922 11.67 -14.99 19.86
N CYS A 923 12.91 -15.41 20.09
CA CYS A 923 13.81 -14.85 21.11
C CYS A 923 14.68 -13.69 20.59
N VAL A 924 15.21 -13.80 19.37
CA VAL A 924 16.21 -12.91 18.78
C VAL A 924 15.67 -12.34 17.45
N PRO A 925 15.91 -11.07 17.12
CA PRO A 925 15.56 -10.50 15.82
C PRO A 925 16.49 -11.02 14.69
N GLU A 926 16.18 -10.66 13.44
CA GLU A 926 17.01 -10.94 12.24
C GLU A 926 17.35 -12.42 11.98
N ILE A 927 16.51 -13.36 12.45
CA ILE A 927 16.63 -14.79 12.13
C ILE A 927 16.10 -15.04 10.70
N PRO A 928 16.85 -15.76 9.83
CA PRO A 928 16.37 -16.16 8.52
C PRO A 928 15.03 -16.92 8.61
N GLU A 929 14.09 -16.65 7.71
CA GLU A 929 12.78 -17.35 7.74
C GLU A 929 12.89 -18.83 7.34
N LYS A 930 13.84 -19.14 6.45
CA LYS A 930 14.11 -20.49 5.96
C LYS A 930 15.38 -21.04 6.62
N LEU A 931 15.29 -22.30 7.03
CA LEU A 931 16.45 -23.06 7.48
C LEU A 931 17.44 -23.26 6.32
N SER A 932 18.73 -23.12 6.63
CA SER A 932 19.78 -23.57 5.72
C SER A 932 19.70 -25.08 5.52
N SER A 933 20.11 -25.58 4.35
CA SER A 933 20.01 -27.01 3.98
C SER A 933 20.93 -27.95 4.80
N GLY A 934 21.64 -27.43 5.80
CA GLY A 934 22.57 -28.20 6.65
C GLY A 934 21.90 -28.75 7.92
N ASP A 935 22.51 -29.79 8.48
CA ASP A 935 22.03 -30.43 9.73
C ASP A 935 22.27 -29.57 10.99
N THR A 936 23.19 -28.60 10.90
CA THR A 936 23.56 -27.69 11.99
C THR A 936 23.52 -26.25 11.47
N SER A 937 22.98 -25.35 12.27
CA SER A 937 22.91 -23.91 11.97
C SER A 937 23.66 -23.13 13.03
N VAL A 938 24.44 -22.14 12.58
CA VAL A 938 25.22 -21.25 13.44
C VAL A 938 24.85 -19.81 13.09
N LEU A 939 24.47 -19.03 14.11
CA LEU A 939 24.15 -17.62 13.97
C LEU A 939 24.85 -16.82 15.08
N THR A 940 25.42 -15.68 14.71
CA THR A 940 26.10 -14.79 15.65
C THR A 940 25.39 -13.44 15.68
N PHE A 941 25.33 -12.85 16.87
CA PHE A 941 24.69 -11.58 17.15
C PHE A 941 25.58 -10.72 18.02
N GLU A 942 25.40 -9.42 17.89
CA GLU A 942 26.04 -8.40 18.71
C GLU A 942 24.97 -7.56 19.40
N ASN A 943 25.11 -7.33 20.69
CA ASN A 943 24.27 -6.41 21.44
C ASN A 943 24.71 -4.97 21.14
N VAL A 944 23.79 -4.18 20.59
CA VAL A 944 24.08 -2.81 20.14
C VAL A 944 24.41 -1.86 21.30
N LEU A 945 23.84 -2.07 22.48
CA LEU A 945 24.02 -1.17 23.62
C LEU A 945 25.40 -1.33 24.28
N ILE A 946 25.91 -2.57 24.36
CA ILE A 946 27.10 -2.90 25.16
C ILE A 946 28.27 -3.39 24.28
N GLY A 947 28.00 -3.93 23.08
CA GLY A 947 29.00 -4.59 22.24
C GLY A 947 29.33 -6.03 22.65
N SER A 948 28.46 -6.67 23.45
CA SER A 948 28.57 -8.09 23.82
C SER A 948 28.15 -8.99 22.65
N LEU A 949 28.69 -10.20 22.57
CA LEU A 949 28.44 -11.17 21.51
C LEU A 949 27.58 -12.34 22.00
N LEU A 950 26.74 -12.85 21.11
CA LEU A 950 25.95 -14.07 21.30
C LEU A 950 26.14 -14.98 20.08
N ARG A 951 26.54 -16.22 20.30
CA ARG A 951 26.58 -17.26 19.27
C ARG A 951 25.59 -18.36 19.61
N CYS A 952 24.72 -18.66 18.65
CA CYS A 952 23.70 -19.70 18.70
C CYS A 952 24.08 -20.81 17.73
N GLU A 953 24.46 -21.98 18.26
CA GLU A 953 24.77 -23.17 17.46
C GLU A 953 23.76 -24.26 17.79
N TYR A 954 23.02 -24.74 16.78
CA TYR A 954 21.93 -25.68 17.03
C TYR A 954 21.74 -26.68 15.89
N LYS A 955 21.35 -27.88 16.28
CA LYS A 955 21.04 -29.02 15.41
C LYS A 955 19.84 -29.78 15.99
N LYS A 956 19.42 -30.86 15.31
CA LYS A 956 18.33 -31.71 15.82
C LYS A 956 18.69 -32.27 17.21
N GLY A 957 17.90 -31.89 18.22
CA GLY A 957 17.97 -32.36 19.60
C GLY A 957 19.07 -31.77 20.50
N GLU A 958 19.86 -30.83 19.99
CA GLU A 958 20.94 -30.18 20.75
C GLU A 958 21.11 -28.72 20.30
N ALA A 959 21.24 -27.80 21.27
CA ALA A 959 21.57 -26.40 21.02
C ALA A 959 22.53 -25.87 22.09
N GLU A 960 23.53 -25.11 21.67
CA GLU A 960 24.50 -24.40 22.51
C GLU A 960 24.41 -22.90 22.24
N PHE A 961 24.30 -22.12 23.31
CA PHE A 961 24.31 -20.67 23.29
C PHE A 961 25.53 -20.18 24.06
N ARG A 962 26.39 -19.39 23.43
CA ARG A 962 27.59 -18.79 24.04
C ARG A 962 27.48 -17.29 24.02
N SER A 963 27.69 -16.65 25.17
CA SER A 963 27.72 -15.19 25.26
C SER A 963 28.71 -14.71 26.31
N ASP A 964 29.37 -13.59 26.01
CA ASP A 964 30.20 -12.86 26.97
C ASP A 964 29.34 -12.02 27.94
N ASN A 965 28.01 -12.09 27.80
CA ASN A 965 27.01 -11.50 28.69
C ASN A 965 26.13 -12.56 29.38
N ILE A 966 26.21 -12.62 30.71
CA ILE A 966 25.46 -13.58 31.54
C ILE A 966 23.96 -13.32 31.51
N SER A 967 23.53 -12.05 31.43
CA SER A 967 22.11 -11.70 31.34
C SER A 967 21.48 -12.22 30.07
N THR A 968 22.20 -12.16 28.94
CA THR A 968 21.75 -12.76 27.67
C THR A 968 21.46 -14.25 27.83
N ILE A 969 22.35 -14.99 28.51
CA ILE A 969 22.15 -16.42 28.80
C ILE A 969 20.95 -16.65 29.74
N SER A 970 20.78 -15.80 30.76
CA SER A 970 19.62 -15.86 31.69
C SER A 970 18.30 -15.69 30.93
N ILE A 971 18.21 -14.70 30.06
CA ILE A 971 17.02 -14.40 29.26
C ILE A 971 16.70 -15.56 28.31
N ILE A 972 17.69 -16.05 27.56
CA ILE A 972 17.51 -17.19 26.64
C ILE A 972 17.03 -18.42 27.42
N LYS A 973 17.65 -18.73 28.55
CA LYS A 973 17.26 -19.86 29.40
C LYS A 973 15.80 -19.74 29.83
N ASP A 974 15.38 -18.59 30.35
CA ASP A 974 14.01 -18.39 30.84
C ASP A 974 12.97 -18.48 29.72
N VAL A 975 13.23 -17.83 28.57
CA VAL A 975 12.32 -17.81 27.41
C VAL A 975 12.20 -19.19 26.78
N LEU A 976 13.33 -19.83 26.45
CA LEU A 976 13.32 -21.14 25.80
C LEU A 976 12.73 -22.21 26.71
N THR A 977 13.08 -22.22 27.99
CA THR A 977 12.51 -23.20 28.94
C THR A 977 10.98 -23.06 29.02
N ARG A 978 10.46 -21.83 28.97
CA ARG A 978 9.01 -21.57 28.94
C ARG A 978 8.35 -22.10 27.67
N GLU A 979 8.90 -21.81 26.49
CA GLU A 979 8.39 -22.30 25.20
C GLU A 979 8.41 -23.84 25.09
N ILE A 980 9.49 -24.45 25.57
CA ILE A 980 9.67 -25.90 25.54
C ILE A 980 8.70 -26.59 26.51
N THR A 981 8.47 -25.98 27.68
CA THR A 981 7.49 -26.46 28.65
C THR A 981 6.06 -26.40 28.11
N LYS A 982 5.70 -25.36 27.34
CA LYS A 982 4.40 -25.28 26.65
C LYS A 982 4.16 -26.49 25.73
N LYS A 983 5.21 -26.99 25.08
CA LYS A 983 5.17 -28.19 24.22
C LYS A 983 5.38 -29.52 24.95
N ARG A 984 5.57 -29.52 26.27
CA ARG A 984 5.77 -30.72 27.11
C ARG A 984 6.99 -31.58 26.70
N ILE A 985 8.02 -30.97 26.15
CA ILE A 985 9.26 -31.66 25.78
C ILE A 985 10.16 -31.74 27.02
N LYS A 986 10.67 -32.94 27.34
CA LYS A 986 11.65 -33.13 28.41
C LYS A 986 13.02 -32.63 27.95
N LEU A 987 13.70 -31.85 28.80
CA LEU A 987 14.93 -31.19 28.44
C LEU A 987 15.99 -31.31 29.54
N GLU A 988 17.22 -31.55 29.13
CA GLU A 988 18.42 -31.48 29.96
C GLU A 988 19.09 -30.12 29.72
N ILE A 989 19.15 -29.29 30.77
CA ILE A 989 19.75 -27.96 30.76
C ILE A 989 21.09 -28.04 31.47
N SER A 990 22.17 -27.60 30.81
CA SER A 990 23.47 -27.39 31.45
C SER A 990 23.92 -25.95 31.21
N THR A 991 24.47 -25.32 32.24
CA THR A 991 24.94 -23.93 32.21
C THR A 991 26.34 -23.87 32.79
N ASP A 992 27.27 -23.29 32.05
CA ASP A 992 28.65 -23.04 32.48
C ASP A 992 28.90 -21.53 32.50
N MET A 993 29.00 -20.95 33.70
CA MET A 993 29.07 -19.51 33.91
C MET A 993 30.52 -19.10 34.19
N ASN A 994 31.11 -18.34 33.29
CA ASN A 994 32.48 -17.84 33.42
C ASN A 994 32.50 -16.51 34.19
N PRO A 995 33.10 -16.44 35.40
CA PRO A 995 33.14 -15.21 36.19
C PRO A 995 33.86 -14.04 35.48
N SER A 996 34.80 -14.34 34.59
CA SER A 996 35.58 -13.34 33.85
C SER A 996 34.73 -12.53 32.86
N CYS A 997 33.54 -13.02 32.50
CA CYS A 997 32.56 -12.25 31.72
C CYS A 997 32.18 -10.93 32.41
N ILE A 998 32.05 -10.92 33.73
CA ILE A 998 31.66 -9.72 34.49
C ILE A 998 32.73 -8.63 34.36
N GLY A 999 34.00 -9.00 34.56
CA GLY A 999 35.12 -8.07 34.39
C GLY A 999 35.24 -7.57 32.95
N HIS A 1000 34.97 -8.42 31.96
CA HIS A 1000 34.96 -8.02 30.55
C HIS A 1000 33.86 -7.00 30.23
N ILE A 1001 32.61 -7.26 30.65
CA ILE A 1001 31.48 -6.33 30.44
C ILE A 1001 31.74 -4.98 31.11
N LEU A 1002 32.25 -4.99 32.35
CA LEU A 1002 32.58 -3.74 33.04
C LEU A 1002 33.62 -2.93 32.25
N LYS A 1003 34.63 -3.58 31.68
CA LYS A 1003 35.64 -2.91 30.82
C LYS A 1003 35.05 -2.35 29.53
N LEU A 1004 33.99 -2.95 28.96
CA LEU A 1004 33.32 -2.42 27.77
C LEU A 1004 32.55 -1.13 28.08
N ILE A 1005 31.91 -1.06 29.26
CA ILE A 1005 31.03 0.05 29.64
C ILE A 1005 31.79 1.19 30.34
N GLU A 1006 32.89 0.88 31.03
CA GLU A 1006 33.71 1.78 31.83
C GLU A 1006 34.11 3.10 31.13
N PRO A 1007 34.57 3.10 29.86
CA PRO A 1007 34.96 4.35 29.19
C PRO A 1007 33.85 5.39 29.14
N VAL A 1008 32.60 4.94 28.98
CA VAL A 1008 31.43 5.82 28.91
C VAL A 1008 31.06 6.34 30.29
N LEU A 1009 31.07 5.47 31.33
CA LEU A 1009 30.77 5.87 32.71
C LEU A 1009 31.79 6.90 33.23
N VAL A 1010 33.08 6.65 33.03
CA VAL A 1010 34.16 7.55 33.46
C VAL A 1010 34.07 8.89 32.72
N ARG A 1011 33.80 8.87 31.41
CA ARG A 1011 33.57 10.08 30.61
C ARG A 1011 32.40 10.89 31.16
N HIS A 1012 31.26 10.26 31.45
CA HIS A 1012 30.08 10.94 31.99
C HIS A 1012 30.35 11.57 33.37
N ILE A 1013 31.04 10.86 34.27
CA ILE A 1013 31.40 11.40 35.60
C ILE A 1013 32.26 12.66 35.45
N LYS A 1014 33.25 12.63 34.55
CA LYS A 1014 34.07 13.80 34.22
C LYS A 1014 33.22 14.94 33.66
N MET A 1015 32.42 14.68 32.63
CA MET A 1015 31.58 15.69 31.97
C MET A 1015 30.54 16.30 32.93
N SER A 1016 29.95 15.50 33.83
CA SER A 1016 29.01 15.99 34.84
C SER A 1016 29.70 16.90 35.87
N ARG A 1017 30.93 16.58 36.27
CA ARG A 1017 31.75 17.45 37.13
C ARG A 1017 32.12 18.74 36.42
N ASP A 1018 32.57 18.65 35.17
CA ASP A 1018 32.95 19.80 34.36
C ASP A 1018 31.73 20.71 34.08
N HIS A 1019 30.53 20.16 33.89
CA HIS A 1019 29.30 20.93 33.73
C HIS A 1019 28.89 21.67 35.01
N LYS A 1020 29.04 21.06 36.20
CA LYS A 1020 28.81 21.76 37.48
C LYS A 1020 29.78 22.93 37.65
N LEU A 1021 31.04 22.75 37.27
CA LEU A 1021 32.04 23.82 37.26
C LEU A 1021 31.69 24.90 36.22
N LEU A 1022 31.26 24.51 35.03
CA LEU A 1022 30.83 25.42 33.97
C LEU A 1022 29.68 26.33 34.41
N GLN A 1023 28.68 25.79 35.13
CA GLN A 1023 27.58 26.61 35.67
C GLN A 1023 28.10 27.70 36.60
N ALA A 1024 29.05 27.37 37.49
CA ALA A 1024 29.69 28.36 38.36
C ALA A 1024 30.56 29.36 37.58
N LEU A 1025 31.23 28.93 36.50
CA LEU A 1025 32.03 29.80 35.63
C LEU A 1025 31.17 30.76 34.80
N LEU A 1026 29.97 30.36 34.39
CA LEU A 1026 29.03 31.22 33.66
C LEU A 1026 28.41 32.33 34.54
N GLU A 1027 28.39 32.15 35.86
CA GLU A 1027 28.01 33.20 36.81
C GLU A 1027 29.10 34.27 36.96
N LEU A 1028 30.35 33.96 36.60
CA LEU A 1028 31.40 34.95 36.49
C LEU A 1028 31.13 35.76 35.21
N ASP A 1029 30.83 37.04 35.36
CA ASP A 1029 30.54 38.00 34.27
C ASP A 1029 31.80 38.30 33.43
N ILE A 1030 32.30 37.28 32.73
CA ILE A 1030 33.50 37.28 31.90
C ILE A 1030 33.18 37.98 30.58
N ARG A 1031 33.71 39.19 30.37
CA ARG A 1031 33.32 40.07 29.25
C ARG A 1031 34.39 40.23 28.16
N GLY A 1032 35.54 39.55 28.25
CA GLY A 1032 36.58 39.60 27.22
C GLY A 1032 37.75 38.61 27.40
N GLU A 1033 38.71 38.64 26.46
CA GLU A 1033 39.89 37.77 26.47
C GLU A 1033 40.83 38.02 27.68
N ASP A 1034 40.85 39.24 28.21
CA ASP A 1034 41.67 39.60 29.38
C ASP A 1034 41.17 38.88 30.66
N ASP A 1035 39.85 38.72 30.82
CA ASP A 1035 39.21 38.03 31.95
C ASP A 1035 39.42 36.50 31.87
N LEU A 1036 39.42 35.95 30.65
CA LEU A 1036 39.75 34.54 30.36
C LEU A 1036 41.20 34.19 30.71
N GLY A 1037 42.09 35.18 30.65
CA GLY A 1037 43.50 35.07 31.03
C GLY A 1037 43.72 34.79 32.53
N VAL A 1038 42.79 35.25 33.38
CA VAL A 1038 42.83 35.11 34.85
C VAL A 1038 42.48 33.68 35.30
N LEU A 1039 41.67 32.97 34.52
CA LEU A 1039 41.30 31.59 34.78
C LEU A 1039 42.50 30.65 34.55
N CYS A 1040 42.60 29.62 35.39
CA CYS A 1040 43.56 28.54 35.18
C CYS A 1040 43.23 27.79 33.88
N LYS A 1041 44.25 27.12 33.31
CA LYS A 1041 44.14 26.44 32.00
C LYS A 1041 42.96 25.45 31.94
N GLU A 1042 42.72 24.70 33.01
CA GLU A 1042 41.63 23.73 33.11
C GLU A 1042 40.25 24.39 33.01
N TRP A 1043 40.03 25.51 33.72
CA TRP A 1043 38.75 26.22 33.69
C TRP A 1043 38.53 26.96 32.37
N ARG A 1044 39.60 27.45 31.76
CA ARG A 1044 39.56 28.05 30.43
C ARG A 1044 39.15 27.03 29.37
N GLU A 1045 39.69 25.82 29.44
CA GLU A 1045 39.32 24.72 28.54
C GLU A 1045 37.84 24.32 28.73
N ILE A 1046 37.35 24.22 29.97
CA ILE A 1046 35.94 23.96 30.27
C ILE A 1046 35.04 25.07 29.69
N TYR A 1047 35.40 26.34 29.87
CA TYR A 1047 34.62 27.47 29.36
C TYR A 1047 34.61 27.52 27.82
N MET A 1048 35.75 27.24 27.17
CA MET A 1048 35.84 27.17 25.69
C MET A 1048 35.00 26.02 25.13
N ASN A 1049 34.95 24.88 25.83
CA ASN A 1049 34.20 23.69 25.43
C ASN A 1049 32.74 23.69 25.94
N GLN A 1050 32.21 24.84 26.37
CA GLN A 1050 30.88 24.94 26.99
C GLN A 1050 29.75 24.26 26.20
N LYS A 1051 29.78 24.36 24.85
CA LYS A 1051 28.77 23.78 23.97
C LYS A 1051 28.83 22.25 23.97
N GLU A 1052 30.03 21.69 23.84
CA GLU A 1052 30.26 20.24 23.82
C GLU A 1052 29.92 19.60 25.18
N ILE A 1053 30.34 20.23 26.28
CA ILE A 1053 30.06 19.75 27.64
C ILE A 1053 28.55 19.71 27.90
N THR A 1054 27.84 20.79 27.55
CA THR A 1054 26.38 20.87 27.78
C THR A 1054 25.60 19.86 26.94
N GLN A 1055 25.97 19.67 25.67
CA GLN A 1055 25.33 18.68 24.79
C GLN A 1055 25.65 17.23 25.22
N SER A 1056 26.90 16.96 25.59
CA SER A 1056 27.36 15.60 25.96
C SER A 1056 26.72 15.12 27.25
N VAL A 1057 26.60 15.98 28.28
CA VAL A 1057 25.98 15.59 29.56
C VAL A 1057 24.53 15.15 29.40
N GLY A 1058 23.76 15.80 28.51
CA GLY A 1058 22.38 15.39 28.22
C GLY A 1058 22.28 14.00 27.61
N LYS A 1059 23.11 13.72 26.58
CA LYS A 1059 23.14 12.42 25.88
C LYS A 1059 23.69 11.30 26.76
N ASP A 1060 24.81 11.55 27.42
CA ASP A 1060 25.51 10.58 28.25
C ASP A 1060 24.67 10.16 29.47
N ARG A 1061 23.91 11.08 30.07
CA ARG A 1061 23.05 10.77 31.23
C ARG A 1061 22.04 9.66 30.92
N VAL A 1062 21.34 9.76 29.79
CA VAL A 1062 20.34 8.77 29.38
C VAL A 1062 21.00 7.40 29.17
N LEU A 1063 22.19 7.37 28.57
CA LEU A 1063 22.95 6.14 28.34
C LEU A 1063 23.45 5.53 29.66
N VAL A 1064 23.92 6.35 30.59
CA VAL A 1064 24.38 5.91 31.92
C VAL A 1064 23.24 5.33 32.75
N ASP A 1065 22.06 5.94 32.73
CA ASP A 1065 20.88 5.41 33.43
C ASP A 1065 20.52 4.01 32.89
N ARG A 1066 20.66 3.79 31.57
CA ARG A 1066 20.49 2.46 30.96
C ARG A 1066 21.56 1.48 31.41
N PHE A 1067 22.83 1.89 31.46
CA PHE A 1067 23.89 1.03 31.97
C PHE A 1067 23.70 0.67 33.44
N HIS A 1068 23.18 1.59 34.27
CA HIS A 1068 22.85 1.27 35.65
C HIS A 1068 21.73 0.24 35.75
N GLY A 1069 20.68 0.37 34.94
CA GLY A 1069 19.62 -0.64 34.82
C GLY A 1069 20.20 -2.00 34.41
N PHE A 1070 20.99 -2.02 33.34
CA PHE A 1070 21.65 -3.24 32.84
C PHE A 1070 22.57 -3.89 33.89
N LEU A 1071 23.43 -3.12 34.57
CA LEU A 1071 24.33 -3.66 35.60
C LEU A 1071 23.55 -4.20 36.80
N THR A 1072 22.40 -3.60 37.12
CA THR A 1072 21.50 -4.10 38.16
C THR A 1072 20.90 -5.45 37.77
N ASP A 1073 20.44 -5.59 36.53
CA ASP A 1073 19.91 -6.85 36.00
C ASP A 1073 21.01 -7.93 35.92
N LEU A 1074 22.21 -7.56 35.46
CA LEU A 1074 23.39 -8.44 35.45
C LEU A 1074 23.75 -8.95 36.85
N PHE A 1075 23.67 -8.08 37.87
CA PHE A 1075 23.89 -8.49 39.25
C PHE A 1075 22.83 -9.47 39.76
N ILE A 1076 21.56 -9.25 39.40
CA ILE A 1076 20.46 -10.16 39.74
C ILE A 1076 20.68 -11.53 39.07
N ASP A 1077 20.96 -11.54 37.76
CA ASP A 1077 21.14 -12.76 36.97
C ASP A 1077 22.36 -13.58 37.43
N TRP A 1078 23.49 -12.92 37.70
CA TRP A 1078 24.69 -13.57 38.24
C TRP A 1078 24.40 -14.33 39.53
N ASN A 1079 23.69 -13.68 40.46
CA ASN A 1079 23.34 -14.31 41.74
C ASN A 1079 22.25 -15.37 41.59
N LYS A 1080 21.32 -15.21 40.63
CA LYS A 1080 20.30 -16.20 40.28
C LYS A 1080 20.93 -17.51 39.83
N PHE A 1081 21.98 -17.47 39.00
CA PHE A 1081 22.72 -18.68 38.61
C PHE A 1081 23.47 -19.34 39.78
N ARG A 1082 23.85 -18.57 40.81
CA ARG A 1082 24.44 -19.08 42.07
C ARG A 1082 23.40 -19.52 43.10
N GLY A 1083 22.11 -19.47 42.77
CA GLY A 1083 21.01 -19.87 43.67
C GLY A 1083 20.73 -18.89 44.81
N SER A 1084 21.17 -17.63 44.70
CA SER A 1084 21.01 -16.60 45.73
C SER A 1084 20.08 -15.46 45.28
N ASN A 1085 19.18 -15.01 46.15
CA ASN A 1085 18.32 -13.85 45.88
C ASN A 1085 18.91 -12.59 46.55
N VAL A 1086 19.15 -11.54 45.77
CA VAL A 1086 19.90 -10.34 46.19
C VAL A 1086 19.07 -9.05 46.22
N LYS A 1087 17.74 -9.13 46.19
CA LYS A 1087 16.85 -7.95 46.16
C LYS A 1087 17.14 -6.91 47.26
N SER A 1088 17.54 -7.34 48.46
CA SER A 1088 17.87 -6.45 49.58
C SER A 1088 19.18 -5.67 49.40
N LYS A 1089 20.09 -6.12 48.53
CA LYS A 1089 21.39 -5.48 48.26
C LYS A 1089 21.34 -4.47 47.10
N LEU A 1090 20.23 -4.40 46.36
CA LEU A 1090 20.12 -3.58 45.16
C LEU A 1090 20.26 -2.08 45.45
N GLN A 1091 19.67 -1.58 46.55
CA GLN A 1091 19.80 -0.17 46.91
C GLN A 1091 21.26 0.23 47.19
N GLN A 1092 22.03 -0.64 47.84
CA GLN A 1092 23.46 -0.41 48.08
C GLN A 1092 24.26 -0.45 46.78
N PHE A 1093 23.89 -1.32 45.85
CA PHE A 1093 24.53 -1.41 44.54
C PHE A 1093 24.27 -0.17 43.68
N VAL A 1094 23.03 0.33 43.63
CA VAL A 1094 22.70 1.56 42.88
C VAL A 1094 23.51 2.75 43.40
N GLN A 1095 23.65 2.90 44.71
CA GLN A 1095 24.50 3.94 45.32
C GLN A 1095 25.98 3.80 44.94
N LEU A 1096 26.47 2.56 44.77
CA LEU A 1096 27.84 2.31 44.33
C LEU A 1096 28.05 2.71 42.87
N LEU A 1097 27.04 2.51 42.02
CA LEU A 1097 27.11 2.89 40.60
C LEU A 1097 27.13 4.42 40.38
N GLU A 1098 26.45 5.20 41.24
CA GLU A 1098 26.49 6.67 41.18
C GLU A 1098 27.90 7.26 41.35
N ASN A 1099 28.76 6.58 42.12
CA ASN A 1099 30.17 6.93 42.32
C ASN A 1099 31.06 5.79 41.80
N TYR A 1100 30.86 5.42 40.53
CA TYR A 1100 31.50 4.27 39.90
C TYR A 1100 32.99 4.14 40.26
N ASP A 1101 33.32 3.03 40.92
CA ASP A 1101 34.68 2.56 41.15
C ASP A 1101 34.77 1.10 40.68
N HIS A 1102 35.63 0.84 39.70
CA HIS A 1102 35.74 -0.44 39.03
C HIS A 1102 36.02 -1.59 40.02
N GLU A 1103 36.96 -1.39 40.96
CA GLU A 1103 37.34 -2.42 41.91
C GLU A 1103 36.23 -2.68 42.94
N ALA A 1104 35.59 -1.63 43.47
CA ALA A 1104 34.49 -1.80 44.40
C ALA A 1104 33.28 -2.50 43.75
N VAL A 1105 32.97 -2.19 42.49
CA VAL A 1105 31.90 -2.86 41.74
C VAL A 1105 32.24 -4.35 41.55
N LEU A 1106 33.45 -4.70 41.10
CA LEU A 1106 33.89 -6.09 40.98
C LEU A 1106 33.83 -6.88 42.30
N GLN A 1107 34.29 -6.25 43.39
CA GLN A 1107 34.21 -6.82 44.72
C GLN A 1107 32.75 -7.06 45.15
N PHE A 1108 31.84 -6.16 44.78
CA PHE A 1108 30.41 -6.30 45.07
C PHE A 1108 29.79 -7.51 44.34
N PHE A 1109 30.22 -7.81 43.11
CA PHE A 1109 29.88 -9.04 42.39
C PHE A 1109 30.52 -10.32 42.98
N GLY A 1110 31.49 -10.16 43.88
CA GLY A 1110 32.24 -11.26 44.48
C GLY A 1110 33.23 -11.93 43.51
N VAL A 1111 33.70 -11.19 42.50
CA VAL A 1111 34.69 -11.63 41.51
C VAL A 1111 36.03 -10.95 41.85
N ARG A 1112 37.13 -11.70 41.87
CA ARG A 1112 38.48 -11.12 42.07
C ARG A 1112 39.11 -10.82 40.70
N ASN A 1113 39.84 -9.72 40.59
CA ASN A 1113 40.65 -9.42 39.41
C ASN A 1113 41.70 -10.52 39.22
N GLU A 1114 41.68 -11.21 38.08
CA GLU A 1114 42.77 -12.11 37.65
C GLU A 1114 43.95 -11.33 37.02
N SER A 1115 44.22 -10.14 37.54
CA SER A 1115 45.44 -9.37 37.26
C SER A 1115 46.18 -9.12 38.57
N GLY A 1116 46.64 -10.22 39.15
CA GLY A 1116 47.51 -10.31 40.32
C GLY A 1116 48.27 -11.62 40.30
#